data_AF-A0AAD7XTG6-F1
#
_entry.id   AF-A0AAD7XTG6-F1
#
_cell.length_a   1.000
_cell.length_b   1.000
_cell.length_c   1.000
_cell.angle_alpha   90.00
_cell.angle_beta   90.00
_cell.angle_gamma   90.00
#
_symmetry.space_group_name_H-M   'P 1'
#
loop_
_entity.id
_entity.type
_entity.pdbx_description
1 polymer ?
#
loop_
_entity_poly.entity_id
_entity_poly.type
_entity_poly.pdbx_seq_one_letter_code
_entity_poly.pdbx_strand_id
1 'polypeptide(L)'
;MGGSASKGGETEEAPAPETEPETSQFWSIVPRQYDELVRAIIRPPRADYNVARLGPRRFNFCSRTFVRNDSVLVNTRGLALRCSHWQPHGVDRVAQKLPCVVFLHGNSSSRLEALNQLPVCLGMGMTLFAFDFAGSGKSEGKYVSLGWWEKEDLRVIIEHLREGGTTSSIALWGRSMGAVTALLYQIYDKPPPPPPVRNECCPVDALVLDSPFSDFCKLAQELVSRGQQQANVVMLPSFVTRLVLSLIGGTIRSVANFDVNDLNPIAHVRQCAKPALFVCARYDDFVGPHHVSALYEKYGGPKDIVHEDGDHNTARSIDTQLAAAAFLRRVLNVPSSWTLIPTNPKVATLYLQIPWEPYNRSRTNSHSEPTTPRGKRSGKNNASEPGESRETMKKALYYCNRGNALEEEGNVDAAIRAYRAAIAFEDSFSDAHYNLGIALKNKGELDDAIREYKRTIELKSDHADAYNNLGVALEEQGRVEAAITEYTKAIDFEPDHAEARCNLADLLQSLGRIDDAISHYRKALSARPNDSDAWNNLGVALEASGSIDDAIAAYTKAVDIFPSHWDAQANLAEALHVNGDLKTAATVYRVILDHDPRDAQTAASLGNVLHALGQVDDALSAYEIAVKNDPSDAVTHNNMGTVLQAKGDSARAADAYRSAIEHDASYAMAYFNLGVNLQSSGLLVEAIDAYRNATRLKPSYSDALNNLGYALQSTGDYAGAIDAYRQALVANPNFDSARLNLQQALSKLADGGDIDASDVDVALVQNTSSSHPAKKTTTNSDIVEGPETTTMPPEKGESGGDDTEQSPSSVQEVTVEFDAEYVPVRINRSFSESADQEGAWSSTPTMASEKSGIIDSLSCWFNNITTTKR
;
A
#
# COMPACT_ATOMS: atom_id res chain seq x y z
N MET A 1 2.05 -54.22 31.78
CA MET A 1 3.03 -55.13 32.41
C MET A 1 4.42 -54.63 32.07
N GLY A 2 5.37 -54.35 32.96
CA GLY A 2 5.35 -53.68 34.28
C GLY A 2 6.19 -52.37 34.13
N GLY A 3 6.01 -51.29 34.89
CA GLY A 3 6.15 -51.16 36.35
C GLY A 3 7.65 -51.13 36.71
N SER A 4 8.25 -50.14 37.39
CA SER A 4 7.74 -49.05 38.23
C SER A 4 8.90 -48.15 38.71
N ALA A 5 8.59 -46.86 38.97
CA ALA A 5 9.01 -46.03 40.12
C ALA A 5 10.52 -45.72 40.36
N SER A 6 10.96 -44.69 41.10
CA SER A 6 10.56 -43.31 41.46
C SER A 6 11.63 -42.80 42.46
N LYS A 7 11.64 -41.48 42.74
CA LYS A 7 12.45 -40.72 43.74
C LYS A 7 13.82 -40.23 43.22
N GLY A 8 14.30 -39.02 43.50
CA GLY A 8 13.80 -37.89 44.30
C GLY A 8 14.96 -36.92 44.63
N GLY A 9 14.67 -35.63 44.75
CA GLY A 9 15.26 -34.65 45.69
C GLY A 9 16.78 -34.33 45.70
N GLU A 10 17.09 -33.11 45.23
CA GLU A 10 17.92 -32.05 45.84
C GLU A 10 19.46 -32.14 46.05
N THR A 11 20.14 -31.18 45.37
CA THR A 11 21.29 -30.31 45.71
C THR A 11 22.63 -30.90 46.21
N GLU A 12 23.71 -30.72 45.42
CA GLU A 12 24.79 -29.72 45.68
C GLU A 12 25.94 -29.80 44.65
N GLU A 13 26.48 -28.61 44.35
CA GLU A 13 27.82 -28.25 43.86
C GLU A 13 28.37 -28.77 42.51
N ALA A 14 28.75 -27.79 41.69
CA ALA A 14 29.43 -27.94 40.41
C ALA A 14 30.95 -28.16 40.58
N PRO A 15 31.57 -28.91 39.66
CA PRO A 15 32.92 -28.61 39.19
C PRO A 15 32.89 -28.19 37.72
N ALA A 16 33.72 -27.18 37.42
CA ALA A 16 33.87 -26.53 36.12
C ALA A 16 34.16 -27.52 34.97
N PRO A 17 33.52 -27.38 33.79
CA PRO A 17 33.99 -28.04 32.59
C PRO A 17 35.09 -27.21 31.91
N GLU A 18 36.12 -27.94 31.52
CA GLU A 18 37.31 -27.51 30.82
C GLU A 18 36.98 -26.75 29.53
N THR A 19 37.84 -25.77 29.23
CA THR A 19 37.82 -24.96 28.01
C THR A 19 37.97 -25.84 26.76
N GLU A 20 36.87 -26.06 26.04
CA GLU A 20 36.93 -26.46 24.64
C GLU A 20 37.30 -25.24 23.76
N PRO A 21 38.15 -25.41 22.74
CA PRO A 21 38.64 -24.30 21.92
C PRO A 21 37.51 -23.67 21.09
N GLU A 22 37.54 -22.35 21.01
CA GLU A 22 36.68 -21.47 20.20
C GLU A 22 36.76 -21.75 18.69
N THR A 23 36.28 -22.90 18.23
CA THR A 23 36.18 -23.23 16.80
C THR A 23 34.76 -23.32 16.27
N SER A 24 33.74 -22.97 17.06
CA SER A 24 32.33 -23.22 16.69
C SER A 24 31.51 -22.00 16.25
N GLN A 25 32.02 -20.76 16.29
CA GLN A 25 31.27 -19.58 15.82
C GLN A 25 31.58 -19.17 14.37
N PHE A 26 32.70 -19.63 13.80
CA PHE A 26 33.03 -19.34 12.40
C PHE A 26 32.19 -20.18 11.42
N TRP A 27 31.79 -21.39 11.83
CA TRP A 27 31.08 -22.36 10.99
C TRP A 27 29.56 -22.31 11.08
N SER A 28 28.97 -21.45 11.91
CA SER A 28 27.50 -21.33 12.03
C SER A 28 26.89 -20.35 11.02
N ILE A 29 27.69 -19.47 10.40
CA ILE A 29 27.22 -18.47 9.42
C ILE A 29 27.51 -18.90 7.96
N VAL A 30 28.58 -19.67 7.75
CA VAL A 30 28.95 -20.28 6.46
C VAL A 30 27.84 -21.15 5.83
N PRO A 31 27.01 -21.94 6.57
CA PRO A 31 26.06 -22.87 5.95
C PRO A 31 24.96 -22.17 5.15
N ARG A 32 24.48 -21.00 5.59
CA ARG A 32 23.31 -20.33 4.99
C ARG A 32 23.63 -19.70 3.63
N GLN A 33 24.81 -19.10 3.50
CA GLN A 33 25.30 -18.48 2.26
C GLN A 33 25.89 -19.49 1.28
N TYR A 34 26.48 -20.55 1.82
CA TYR A 34 26.87 -21.72 1.05
C TYR A 34 25.66 -22.33 0.32
N ASP A 35 24.55 -22.51 1.05
CA ASP A 35 23.30 -23.01 0.48
C ASP A 35 22.72 -22.06 -0.57
N GLU A 36 22.78 -20.74 -0.37
CA GLU A 36 22.33 -19.74 -1.34
C GLU A 36 23.12 -19.78 -2.65
N LEU A 37 24.45 -19.90 -2.58
CA LEU A 37 25.31 -19.96 -3.77
C LEU A 37 25.19 -21.31 -4.51
N VAL A 38 25.01 -22.41 -3.78
CA VAL A 38 24.65 -23.71 -4.38
C VAL A 38 23.27 -23.62 -5.06
N ARG A 39 22.27 -23.00 -4.41
CA ARG A 39 20.93 -22.73 -5.00
C ARG A 39 20.97 -21.73 -6.16
N ALA A 40 22.02 -20.93 -6.29
CA ALA A 40 22.21 -20.06 -7.45
C ALA A 40 22.60 -20.82 -8.72
N ILE A 41 23.20 -21.99 -8.55
CA ILE A 41 23.73 -22.81 -9.65
C ILE A 41 22.78 -23.96 -9.95
N ILE A 42 22.37 -24.68 -8.91
CA ILE A 42 21.32 -25.70 -8.94
C ILE A 42 20.06 -25.06 -8.34
N ARG A 43 19.32 -24.34 -9.18
CA ARG A 43 18.20 -23.50 -8.73
C ARG A 43 16.98 -24.36 -8.47
N PRO A 44 16.24 -24.17 -7.36
CA PRO A 44 14.97 -24.87 -7.13
C PRO A 44 14.00 -24.61 -8.28
N PRO A 45 12.88 -25.38 -8.36
CA PRO A 45 11.96 -25.25 -9.47
C PRO A 45 11.50 -23.80 -9.68
N ARG A 46 11.62 -23.31 -10.91
CA ARG A 46 11.36 -21.89 -11.23
C ARG A 46 10.00 -21.70 -11.89
N ALA A 47 9.41 -20.53 -11.65
CA ALA A 47 8.21 -20.00 -12.32
C ALA A 47 7.01 -20.97 -12.36
N ASP A 48 6.06 -20.78 -11.46
CA ASP A 48 4.74 -21.41 -11.59
C ASP A 48 3.76 -20.42 -12.25
N TYR A 49 3.07 -20.83 -13.32
CA TYR A 49 2.22 -19.92 -14.09
C TYR A 49 0.90 -20.58 -14.53
N ASN A 50 -0.14 -19.78 -14.75
CA ASN A 50 -1.38 -20.29 -15.33
C ASN A 50 -1.20 -20.51 -16.85
N VAL A 51 -1.45 -21.74 -17.32
CA VAL A 51 -1.35 -22.12 -18.75
C VAL A 51 -2.25 -21.26 -19.65
N ALA A 52 -3.34 -20.68 -19.12
CA ALA A 52 -4.20 -19.74 -19.84
C ALA A 52 -3.44 -18.49 -20.33
N ARG A 53 -2.36 -18.09 -19.65
CA ARG A 53 -1.51 -16.95 -20.07
C ARG A 53 -0.81 -17.17 -21.42
N LEU A 54 -0.68 -18.42 -21.87
CA LEU A 54 -0.13 -18.75 -23.19
C LEU A 54 -1.10 -18.44 -24.35
N GLY A 55 -2.27 -17.87 -24.04
CA GLY A 55 -3.28 -17.49 -25.02
C GLY A 55 -4.20 -18.63 -25.46
N PRO A 56 -5.08 -18.35 -26.42
CA PRO A 56 -5.96 -19.36 -27.00
C PRO A 56 -5.18 -20.35 -27.87
N ARG A 57 -5.70 -21.58 -27.98
CA ARG A 57 -5.11 -22.62 -28.86
C ARG A 57 -5.22 -22.30 -30.35
N ARG A 58 -6.11 -21.39 -30.74
CA ARG A 58 -6.28 -20.91 -32.11
C ARG A 58 -6.50 -19.40 -32.06
N PHE A 59 -5.79 -18.66 -32.90
CA PHE A 59 -5.86 -17.20 -32.95
C PHE A 59 -5.58 -16.68 -34.36
N ASN A 60 -5.96 -15.44 -34.62
CA ASN A 60 -5.66 -14.75 -35.88
C ASN A 60 -4.51 -13.76 -35.66
N PHE A 61 -3.63 -13.65 -36.65
CA PHE A 61 -2.53 -12.70 -36.67
C PHE A 61 -2.21 -12.31 -38.13
N CYS A 62 -2.15 -11.02 -38.43
CA CYS A 62 -1.89 -10.48 -39.78
C CYS A 62 -2.67 -11.20 -40.91
N SER A 63 -4.00 -11.34 -40.72
CA SER A 63 -4.92 -12.00 -41.66
C SER A 63 -4.69 -13.50 -41.91
N ARG A 64 -3.89 -14.17 -41.07
CA ARG A 64 -3.72 -15.63 -41.07
C ARG A 64 -4.16 -16.22 -39.73
N THR A 65 -4.66 -17.45 -39.77
CA THR A 65 -4.98 -18.21 -38.56
C THR A 65 -3.78 -19.05 -38.15
N PHE A 66 -3.49 -19.06 -36.86
CA PHE A 66 -2.44 -19.84 -36.22
C PHE A 66 -3.03 -20.74 -35.13
N VAL A 67 -2.28 -21.77 -34.79
CA VAL A 67 -2.59 -22.72 -33.71
C VAL A 67 -1.40 -22.86 -32.77
N ARG A 68 -1.70 -23.04 -31.48
CA ARG A 68 -0.75 -23.51 -30.47
C ARG A 68 -1.03 -24.97 -30.17
N ASN A 69 -0.05 -25.82 -30.47
CA ASN A 69 -0.08 -27.24 -30.12
C ASN A 69 0.76 -27.44 -28.86
N ASP A 70 0.13 -27.95 -27.80
CA ASP A 70 0.83 -28.30 -26.56
C ASP A 70 1.15 -29.79 -26.55
N SER A 71 2.39 -30.14 -26.24
CA SER A 71 2.86 -31.53 -26.17
C SER A 71 3.70 -31.77 -24.92
N VAL A 72 3.95 -33.04 -24.64
CA VAL A 72 4.77 -33.48 -23.51
C VAL A 72 5.82 -34.42 -24.08
N LEU A 73 7.08 -34.07 -23.90
CA LEU A 73 8.22 -34.89 -24.28
C LEU A 73 8.91 -35.39 -23.02
N VAL A 74 9.60 -36.51 -23.08
CA VAL A 74 10.31 -37.07 -21.93
C VAL A 74 11.80 -37.01 -22.23
N ASN A 75 12.58 -36.38 -21.36
CA ASN A 75 14.01 -36.30 -21.57
C ASN A 75 14.73 -37.62 -21.23
N THR A 76 16.03 -37.68 -21.50
CA THR A 76 16.88 -38.84 -21.22
C THR A 76 16.97 -39.19 -19.72
N ARG A 77 16.57 -38.28 -18.83
CA ARG A 77 16.49 -38.48 -17.37
C ARG A 77 15.10 -38.92 -16.90
N GLY A 78 14.16 -39.17 -17.82
CA GLY A 78 12.81 -39.61 -17.51
C GLY A 78 11.86 -38.51 -17.03
N LEU A 79 12.22 -37.23 -17.18
CA LEU A 79 11.42 -36.09 -16.73
C LEU A 79 10.55 -35.55 -17.87
N ALA A 80 9.27 -35.28 -17.57
CA ALA A 80 8.35 -34.70 -18.53
C ALA A 80 8.62 -33.20 -18.78
N LEU A 81 8.88 -32.86 -20.04
CA LEU A 81 9.04 -31.50 -20.57
C LEU A 81 7.74 -31.02 -21.21
N ARG A 82 7.18 -29.92 -20.70
CA ARG A 82 5.98 -29.29 -21.27
C ARG A 82 6.39 -28.36 -22.41
N CYS A 83 5.76 -28.56 -23.56
CA CYS A 83 6.11 -27.88 -24.80
C CYS A 83 4.90 -27.14 -25.40
N SER A 84 5.17 -26.08 -26.16
CA SER A 84 4.20 -25.37 -26.99
C SER A 84 4.82 -25.03 -28.35
N HIS A 85 4.09 -25.34 -29.42
CA HIS A 85 4.45 -25.00 -30.80
C HIS A 85 3.39 -24.09 -31.40
N TRP A 86 3.76 -22.84 -31.71
CA TRP A 86 2.91 -21.87 -32.41
C TRP A 86 3.21 -21.88 -33.90
N GLN A 87 2.15 -22.08 -34.68
CA GLN A 87 2.26 -22.57 -36.04
C GLN A 87 1.08 -22.09 -36.91
N PRO A 88 1.28 -21.85 -38.22
CA PRO A 88 0.17 -21.51 -39.10
C PRO A 88 -0.81 -22.67 -39.22
N HIS A 89 -2.10 -22.36 -39.28
CA HIS A 89 -3.19 -23.30 -39.48
C HIS A 89 -3.52 -23.47 -40.96
N GLY A 90 -3.90 -24.68 -41.39
CA GLY A 90 -4.37 -24.95 -42.75
C GLY A 90 -3.28 -25.02 -43.83
N VAL A 91 -2.00 -24.92 -43.46
CA VAL A 91 -0.85 -25.18 -44.35
C VAL A 91 -0.56 -26.67 -44.37
N ASP A 92 -0.51 -27.30 -45.54
CA ASP A 92 0.00 -28.67 -45.69
C ASP A 92 1.50 -28.68 -45.40
N ARG A 93 1.84 -29.07 -44.18
CA ARG A 93 3.21 -29.02 -43.65
C ARG A 93 4.08 -30.19 -44.07
N VAL A 94 3.49 -31.24 -44.63
CA VAL A 94 4.26 -32.34 -45.24
C VAL A 94 4.73 -31.88 -46.63
N ALA A 95 3.89 -31.14 -47.35
CA ALA A 95 4.25 -30.51 -48.62
C ALA A 95 5.13 -29.26 -48.45
N GLN A 96 4.94 -28.46 -47.39
CA GLN A 96 5.67 -27.23 -47.11
C GLN A 96 6.31 -27.24 -45.71
N LYS A 97 7.58 -27.64 -45.63
CA LYS A 97 8.37 -27.58 -44.39
C LYS A 97 8.71 -26.13 -44.02
N LEU A 98 8.47 -25.74 -42.78
CA LEU A 98 8.70 -24.37 -42.30
C LEU A 98 9.91 -24.29 -41.34
N PRO A 99 10.65 -23.17 -41.33
CA PRO A 99 11.66 -22.90 -40.32
C PRO A 99 11.03 -22.84 -38.92
N CYS A 100 11.78 -23.30 -37.92
CA CYS A 100 11.37 -23.26 -36.52
C CYS A 100 12.41 -22.54 -35.67
N VAL A 101 11.96 -21.57 -34.87
CA VAL A 101 12.76 -20.94 -33.82
C VAL A 101 12.41 -21.62 -32.50
N VAL A 102 13.42 -22.15 -31.80
CA VAL A 102 13.27 -22.69 -30.46
C VAL A 102 13.73 -21.63 -29.45
N PHE A 103 12.80 -21.13 -28.64
CA PHE A 103 13.11 -20.13 -27.63
C PHE A 103 13.52 -20.75 -26.29
N LEU A 104 14.60 -20.25 -25.69
CA LEU A 104 15.24 -20.80 -24.50
C LEU A 104 15.42 -19.73 -23.42
N HIS A 105 14.83 -19.94 -22.24
CA HIS A 105 15.09 -19.10 -21.07
C HIS A 105 15.05 -19.93 -19.77
N GLY A 106 16.10 -19.84 -18.95
CA GLY A 106 16.22 -20.68 -17.75
C GLY A 106 15.69 -20.06 -16.46
N ASN A 107 15.50 -18.73 -16.42
CA ASN A 107 15.10 -18.03 -15.18
C ASN A 107 13.60 -17.93 -14.97
N SER A 108 12.83 -17.95 -16.06
CA SER A 108 11.36 -17.94 -16.09
C SER A 108 10.88 -19.06 -17.02
N SER A 109 9.56 -19.29 -17.12
CA SER A 109 9.04 -20.24 -18.11
C SER A 109 9.40 -19.78 -19.52
N SER A 110 10.20 -20.56 -20.26
CA SER A 110 10.50 -20.26 -21.66
C SER A 110 9.22 -20.14 -22.49
N ARG A 111 8.18 -20.91 -22.17
CA ARG A 111 6.89 -20.85 -22.88
C ARG A 111 6.20 -19.50 -22.73
N LEU A 112 6.26 -18.90 -21.54
CA LEU A 112 5.65 -17.60 -21.28
C LEU A 112 6.48 -16.47 -21.91
N GLU A 113 7.79 -16.49 -21.74
CA GLU A 113 8.68 -15.48 -22.31
C GLU A 113 8.72 -15.51 -23.85
N ALA A 114 8.55 -16.69 -24.45
CA ALA A 114 8.50 -16.86 -25.89
C ALA A 114 7.38 -16.01 -26.52
N LEU A 115 6.34 -15.63 -25.77
CA LEU A 115 5.29 -14.74 -26.26
C LEU A 115 5.84 -13.39 -26.73
N ASN A 116 6.93 -12.89 -26.14
CA ASN A 116 7.60 -11.67 -26.60
C ASN A 116 8.23 -11.84 -27.99
N GLN A 117 8.55 -13.07 -28.39
CA GLN A 117 9.10 -13.41 -29.69
C GLN A 117 8.08 -13.93 -30.69
N LEU A 118 6.86 -14.20 -30.24
CA LEU A 118 5.80 -14.77 -31.04
C LEU A 118 5.41 -13.87 -32.24
N PRO A 119 5.17 -12.56 -32.07
CA PRO A 119 4.76 -11.71 -33.19
C PRO A 119 5.84 -11.60 -34.27
N VAL A 120 7.11 -11.52 -33.85
CA VAL A 120 8.23 -11.38 -34.79
C VAL A 120 8.50 -12.69 -35.53
N CYS A 121 8.44 -13.84 -34.85
CA CYS A 121 8.65 -15.14 -35.49
C CYS A 121 7.55 -15.48 -36.49
N LEU A 122 6.28 -15.38 -36.07
CA LEU A 122 5.14 -15.66 -36.94
C LEU A 122 5.02 -14.63 -38.07
N GLY A 123 5.28 -13.36 -37.76
CA GLY A 123 5.24 -12.26 -38.71
C GLY A 123 6.28 -12.39 -39.81
N MET A 124 7.39 -13.07 -39.56
CA MET A 124 8.45 -13.30 -40.55
C MET A 124 8.31 -14.64 -41.27
N GLY A 125 7.21 -15.37 -41.07
CA GLY A 125 6.94 -16.63 -41.75
C GLY A 125 7.63 -17.85 -41.13
N MET A 126 8.07 -17.75 -39.88
CA MET A 126 8.67 -18.85 -39.12
C MET A 126 7.65 -19.40 -38.10
N THR A 127 7.90 -20.61 -37.61
CA THR A 127 7.18 -21.16 -36.45
C THR A 127 7.98 -20.94 -35.17
N LEU A 128 7.30 -20.87 -34.03
CA LEU A 128 7.94 -20.70 -32.73
C LEU A 128 7.65 -21.92 -31.85
N PHE A 129 8.70 -22.54 -31.33
CA PHE A 129 8.63 -23.62 -30.36
C PHE A 129 9.24 -23.15 -29.04
N ALA A 130 8.59 -23.46 -27.93
CA ALA A 130 9.15 -23.23 -26.61
C ALA A 130 8.78 -24.38 -25.68
N PHE A 131 9.64 -24.65 -24.71
CA PHE A 131 9.42 -25.65 -23.69
C PHE A 131 9.98 -25.17 -22.37
N ASP A 132 9.35 -25.58 -21.27
CA ASP A 132 9.93 -25.33 -19.97
C ASP A 132 11.04 -26.37 -19.73
N PHE A 133 12.24 -25.93 -19.34
CA PHE A 133 13.32 -26.83 -18.95
C PHE A 133 12.92 -27.71 -17.77
N ALA A 134 13.55 -28.87 -17.62
CA ALA A 134 13.32 -29.67 -16.42
C ALA A 134 13.67 -28.84 -15.17
N GLY A 135 12.75 -28.79 -14.19
CA GLY A 135 12.87 -27.90 -13.02
C GLY A 135 12.48 -26.44 -13.29
N SER A 136 11.74 -26.14 -14.36
CA SER A 136 11.16 -24.82 -14.62
C SER A 136 9.74 -24.94 -15.16
N GLY A 137 8.91 -23.91 -14.97
CA GLY A 137 7.57 -23.82 -15.53
C GLY A 137 6.67 -24.96 -15.09
N LYS A 138 6.04 -25.62 -16.07
CA LYS A 138 5.18 -26.79 -15.85
C LYS A 138 5.89 -28.13 -16.08
N SER A 139 7.18 -28.11 -16.37
CA SER A 139 7.98 -29.32 -16.56
C SER A 139 8.39 -29.93 -15.23
N GLU A 140 8.56 -31.25 -15.22
CA GLU A 140 9.06 -31.97 -14.05
C GLU A 140 10.53 -31.69 -13.80
N GLY A 141 11.00 -32.04 -12.60
CA GLY A 141 12.39 -31.87 -12.21
C GLY A 141 12.53 -31.07 -10.92
N LYS A 142 13.62 -31.30 -10.21
CA LYS A 142 13.87 -30.68 -8.90
C LYS A 142 14.63 -29.36 -9.00
N TYR A 143 15.26 -29.07 -10.13
CA TYR A 143 16.10 -27.90 -10.30
C TYR A 143 16.47 -27.63 -11.77
N VAL A 144 16.93 -26.40 -12.05
CA VAL A 144 17.68 -26.03 -13.26
C VAL A 144 19.17 -25.83 -12.95
N SER A 145 20.05 -26.01 -13.94
CA SER A 145 21.51 -26.18 -13.78
C SER A 145 22.37 -25.24 -14.65
N LEU A 146 21.98 -23.97 -14.76
CA LEU A 146 22.71 -22.93 -15.51
C LEU A 146 23.03 -23.26 -16.99
N GLY A 147 22.28 -24.19 -17.59
CA GLY A 147 22.45 -24.60 -18.99
C GLY A 147 23.08 -25.98 -19.15
N TRP A 148 23.56 -26.61 -18.07
CA TRP A 148 24.26 -27.89 -18.15
C TRP A 148 23.33 -29.04 -18.55
N TRP A 149 22.33 -29.38 -17.75
CA TRP A 149 21.39 -30.45 -18.10
C TRP A 149 20.34 -30.00 -19.10
N GLU A 150 20.10 -28.69 -19.18
CA GLU A 150 19.21 -28.07 -20.14
C GLU A 150 19.61 -28.37 -21.59
N LYS A 151 20.90 -28.65 -21.87
CA LYS A 151 21.35 -29.06 -23.21
C LYS A 151 20.80 -30.43 -23.62
N GLU A 152 20.59 -31.34 -22.66
CA GLU A 152 19.98 -32.65 -22.90
C GLU A 152 18.47 -32.55 -23.07
N ASP A 153 17.83 -31.64 -22.32
CA ASP A 153 16.43 -31.31 -22.55
C ASP A 153 16.27 -30.77 -23.99
N LEU A 154 17.16 -29.87 -24.41
CA LEU A 154 17.17 -29.30 -25.76
C LEU A 154 17.39 -30.36 -26.85
N ARG A 155 18.29 -31.34 -26.64
CA ARG A 155 18.51 -32.45 -27.59
C ARG A 155 17.20 -33.14 -27.98
N VAL A 156 16.38 -33.48 -26.98
CA VAL A 156 15.08 -34.16 -27.16
C VAL A 156 14.13 -33.31 -28.00
N ILE A 157 14.14 -31.99 -27.79
CA ILE A 157 13.31 -31.06 -28.59
C ILE A 157 13.78 -31.03 -30.04
N ILE A 158 15.08 -30.99 -30.27
CA ILE A 158 15.65 -30.95 -31.62
C ILE A 158 15.35 -32.25 -32.38
N GLU A 159 15.55 -33.40 -31.74
CA GLU A 159 15.20 -34.71 -32.30
C GLU A 159 13.72 -34.78 -32.66
N HIS A 160 12.83 -34.39 -31.74
CA HIS A 160 11.38 -34.34 -31.99
C HIS A 160 11.01 -33.46 -33.20
N LEU A 161 11.60 -32.27 -33.30
CA LEU A 161 11.33 -31.34 -34.41
C LEU A 161 11.84 -31.86 -35.76
N ARG A 162 12.94 -32.64 -35.77
CA ARG A 162 13.49 -33.26 -36.98
C ARG A 162 12.69 -34.49 -37.41
N GLU A 163 12.34 -35.36 -36.46
CA GLU A 163 11.51 -36.56 -36.72
C GLU A 163 10.09 -36.21 -37.16
N GLY A 164 9.54 -35.10 -36.66
CA GLY A 164 8.20 -34.64 -37.01
C GLY A 164 8.01 -34.26 -38.48
N GLY A 165 9.07 -34.21 -39.30
CA GLY A 165 9.00 -34.10 -40.76
C GLY A 165 8.49 -32.76 -41.32
N THR A 166 8.04 -31.83 -40.48
CA THR A 166 7.41 -30.55 -40.86
C THR A 166 8.34 -29.34 -40.75
N THR A 167 9.55 -29.54 -40.22
CA THR A 167 10.53 -28.48 -39.97
C THR A 167 11.62 -28.50 -41.03
N SER A 168 11.89 -27.36 -41.69
CA SER A 168 12.96 -27.26 -42.70
C SER A 168 14.32 -26.95 -42.07
N SER A 169 14.36 -25.97 -41.17
CA SER A 169 15.55 -25.51 -40.46
C SER A 169 15.19 -25.15 -39.02
N ILE A 170 16.18 -25.23 -38.11
CA ILE A 170 15.99 -24.93 -36.68
C ILE A 170 16.98 -23.86 -36.25
N ALA A 171 16.48 -22.77 -35.69
CA ALA A 171 17.29 -21.79 -34.98
C ALA A 171 17.03 -21.84 -33.48
N LEU A 172 18.06 -21.54 -32.68
CA LEU A 172 17.91 -21.36 -31.24
C LEU A 172 17.91 -19.87 -30.92
N TRP A 173 16.93 -19.42 -30.15
CA TRP A 173 16.93 -18.08 -29.57
C TRP A 173 17.04 -18.20 -28.06
N GLY A 174 18.26 -18.06 -27.55
CA GLY A 174 18.54 -18.13 -26.13
C GLY A 174 18.69 -16.76 -25.51
N ARG A 175 18.15 -16.59 -24.30
CA ARG A 175 18.36 -15.40 -23.46
C ARG A 175 18.97 -15.79 -22.11
N SER A 176 19.97 -15.03 -21.68
CA SER A 176 20.77 -15.26 -20.47
C SER A 176 21.27 -16.73 -20.42
N MET A 177 20.87 -17.49 -19.41
CA MET A 177 21.17 -18.92 -19.29
C MET A 177 20.77 -19.72 -20.54
N GLY A 178 19.65 -19.40 -21.20
CA GLY A 178 19.23 -20.10 -22.41
C GLY A 178 20.20 -19.89 -23.58
N ALA A 179 20.87 -18.72 -23.65
CA ALA A 179 21.94 -18.48 -24.62
C ALA A 179 23.18 -19.32 -24.31
N VAL A 180 23.49 -19.50 -23.02
CA VAL A 180 24.55 -20.40 -22.57
C VAL A 180 24.21 -21.86 -22.91
N THR A 181 22.97 -22.30 -22.67
CA THR A 181 22.50 -23.64 -23.09
C THR A 181 22.71 -23.86 -24.59
N ALA A 182 22.36 -22.88 -25.43
CA ALA A 182 22.51 -22.96 -26.88
C ALA A 182 23.99 -23.08 -27.30
N LEU A 183 24.90 -22.36 -26.64
CA LEU A 183 26.34 -22.48 -26.85
C LEU A 183 26.86 -23.87 -26.42
N LEU A 184 26.52 -24.29 -25.20
CA LEU A 184 26.95 -25.58 -24.64
C LEU A 184 26.44 -26.76 -25.47
N TYR A 185 25.22 -26.67 -25.99
CA TYR A 185 24.65 -27.65 -26.91
C TYR A 185 25.51 -27.80 -28.16
N GLN A 186 25.91 -26.69 -28.81
CA GLN A 186 26.77 -26.77 -29.99
C GLN A 186 28.20 -27.26 -29.68
N ILE A 187 28.70 -26.99 -28.47
CA ILE A 187 30.06 -27.36 -28.03
C ILE A 187 30.14 -28.86 -27.70
N TYR A 188 29.22 -29.35 -26.87
CA TYR A 188 29.33 -30.66 -26.23
C TYR A 188 28.44 -31.72 -26.86
N ASP A 189 27.42 -31.33 -27.63
CA ASP A 189 26.58 -32.29 -28.32
C ASP A 189 27.07 -32.52 -29.76
N LYS A 190 27.94 -33.52 -29.93
CA LYS A 190 28.32 -34.04 -31.25
C LYS A 190 27.40 -35.22 -31.59
N PRO A 191 26.80 -35.26 -32.80
CA PRO A 191 25.99 -36.41 -33.19
C PRO A 191 26.82 -37.70 -33.12
N PRO A 192 26.24 -38.86 -32.80
CA PRO A 192 26.92 -40.13 -32.99
C PRO A 192 27.37 -40.27 -34.47
N PRO A 193 28.52 -40.90 -34.75
CA PRO A 193 29.01 -41.03 -36.12
C PRO A 193 28.01 -41.83 -36.97
N PRO A 194 27.57 -41.33 -38.15
CA PRO A 194 26.72 -42.12 -39.04
C PRO A 194 27.55 -43.08 -39.92
N PRO A 195 26.95 -44.14 -40.50
CA PRO A 195 27.52 -44.84 -41.66
C PRO A 195 27.61 -43.87 -42.87
N PRO A 196 28.35 -44.21 -43.94
CA PRO A 196 29.02 -43.21 -44.75
C PRO A 196 28.10 -42.56 -45.78
N VAL A 197 27.35 -41.51 -45.42
CA VAL A 197 26.87 -40.52 -46.38
C VAL A 197 26.80 -39.12 -45.73
N ARG A 198 27.77 -38.28 -46.14
CA ARG A 198 27.88 -36.81 -46.06
C ARG A 198 27.90 -36.13 -44.68
N ASN A 199 28.97 -35.35 -44.50
CA ASN A 199 29.23 -34.37 -43.43
C ASN A 199 28.04 -33.45 -43.13
N GLU A 200 27.26 -33.75 -42.09
CA GLU A 200 26.35 -32.76 -41.49
C GLU A 200 26.76 -32.49 -40.04
N CYS A 201 27.44 -31.36 -39.86
CA CYS A 201 27.84 -30.79 -38.58
C CYS A 201 26.63 -30.13 -37.90
N CYS A 202 26.35 -30.50 -36.65
CA CYS A 202 25.43 -29.87 -35.68
C CYS A 202 23.95 -29.73 -36.14
N PRO A 203 22.97 -30.20 -35.34
CA PRO A 203 21.57 -30.35 -35.76
C PRO A 203 20.75 -29.05 -35.81
N VAL A 204 21.38 -27.89 -35.57
CA VAL A 204 20.76 -26.55 -35.66
C VAL A 204 21.45 -25.68 -36.71
N ASP A 205 20.75 -24.67 -37.20
CA ASP A 205 21.11 -23.88 -38.39
C ASP A 205 21.52 -22.43 -38.05
N ALA A 206 21.03 -21.87 -36.94
CA ALA A 206 21.37 -20.51 -36.50
C ALA A 206 21.21 -20.33 -34.98
N LEU A 207 21.88 -19.32 -34.42
CA LEU A 207 21.77 -18.93 -33.02
C LEU A 207 21.46 -17.43 -32.86
N VAL A 208 20.56 -17.09 -31.95
CA VAL A 208 20.46 -15.76 -31.33
C VAL A 208 20.86 -15.92 -29.88
N LEU A 209 21.96 -15.25 -29.49
CA LEU A 209 22.63 -15.37 -28.20
C LEU A 209 22.48 -14.05 -27.45
N ASP A 210 21.42 -13.96 -26.65
CA ASP A 210 21.10 -12.73 -25.91
C ASP A 210 21.68 -12.76 -24.50
N SER A 211 22.67 -11.90 -24.26
CA SER A 211 23.33 -11.68 -22.97
C SER A 211 23.87 -12.96 -22.27
N PRO A 212 24.60 -13.86 -22.97
CA PRO A 212 25.24 -15.02 -22.34
C PRO A 212 26.43 -14.61 -21.45
N PHE A 213 26.61 -15.31 -20.33
CA PHE A 213 27.89 -15.26 -19.62
C PHE A 213 28.95 -16.11 -20.33
N SER A 214 30.21 -15.71 -20.20
CA SER A 214 31.32 -16.37 -20.92
C SER A 214 31.97 -17.53 -20.15
N ASP A 215 32.06 -17.38 -18.84
CA ASP A 215 32.66 -18.34 -17.91
C ASP A 215 31.99 -18.13 -16.55
N PHE A 216 31.45 -19.21 -15.98
CA PHE A 216 30.73 -19.12 -14.71
C PHE A 216 31.64 -18.72 -13.54
N CYS A 217 32.86 -19.27 -13.45
CA CYS A 217 33.79 -18.95 -12.37
C CYS A 217 34.21 -17.48 -12.43
N LYS A 218 34.43 -16.95 -13.63
CA LYS A 218 34.69 -15.52 -13.83
C LYS A 218 33.51 -14.66 -13.40
N LEU A 219 32.30 -15.01 -13.84
CA LEU A 219 31.07 -14.32 -13.44
C LEU A 219 30.92 -14.32 -11.90
N ALA A 220 31.08 -15.46 -11.26
CA ALA A 220 30.99 -15.59 -9.80
C ALA A 220 32.05 -14.72 -9.08
N GLN A 221 33.29 -14.68 -9.57
CA GLN A 221 34.35 -13.83 -9.01
C GLN A 221 34.04 -12.34 -9.13
N GLU A 222 33.52 -11.90 -10.28
CA GLU A 222 33.15 -10.51 -10.51
C GLU A 222 32.00 -10.08 -9.60
N LEU A 223 31.01 -10.94 -9.40
CA LEU A 223 29.89 -10.69 -8.51
C LEU A 223 30.34 -10.57 -7.03
N VAL A 224 31.24 -11.46 -6.58
CA VAL A 224 31.86 -11.36 -5.25
C VAL A 224 32.64 -10.05 -5.10
N SER A 225 33.39 -9.65 -6.13
CA SER A 225 34.20 -8.42 -6.10
C SER A 225 33.34 -7.16 -6.06
N ARG A 226 32.22 -7.14 -6.80
CA ARG A 226 31.26 -6.01 -6.81
C ARG A 226 30.50 -5.89 -5.49
N GLY A 227 30.07 -7.02 -4.91
CA GLY A 227 29.42 -7.03 -3.60
C GLY A 227 30.31 -6.46 -2.48
N GLN A 228 31.62 -6.66 -2.56
CA GLN A 228 32.59 -6.07 -1.62
C GLN A 228 32.73 -4.55 -1.76
N GLN A 229 32.74 -4.04 -3.00
CA GLN A 229 32.83 -2.59 -3.27
C GLN A 229 31.59 -1.82 -2.81
N GLN A 230 30.40 -2.43 -2.93
CA GLN A 230 29.13 -1.81 -2.53
C GLN A 230 28.89 -1.85 -1.01
N ALA A 231 29.46 -2.84 -0.33
CA ALA A 231 29.27 -3.04 1.11
C ALA A 231 30.30 -2.30 1.98
N ASN A 232 31.34 -1.70 1.38
CA ASN A 232 32.47 -1.10 2.09
C ASN A 232 33.18 -2.11 3.03
N VAL A 233 33.26 -3.39 2.63
CA VAL A 233 33.80 -4.48 3.46
C VAL A 233 35.16 -4.97 2.95
N VAL A 234 35.99 -5.42 3.89
CA VAL A 234 37.36 -5.94 3.71
C VAL A 234 37.48 -6.86 2.47
N MET A 235 38.47 -6.55 1.62
CA MET A 235 38.86 -7.37 0.47
C MET A 235 39.20 -8.80 0.89
N LEU A 236 38.44 -9.80 0.43
CA LEU A 236 38.81 -11.20 0.65
C LEU A 236 40.03 -11.56 -0.21
N PRO A 237 41.07 -12.19 0.35
CA PRO A 237 42.19 -12.70 -0.44
C PRO A 237 41.71 -13.71 -1.49
N SER A 238 42.27 -13.64 -2.70
CA SER A 238 41.87 -14.50 -3.84
C SER A 238 41.92 -16.01 -3.58
N PHE A 239 42.71 -16.48 -2.60
CA PHE A 239 42.76 -17.89 -2.20
C PHE A 239 41.48 -18.34 -1.47
N VAL A 240 40.83 -17.46 -0.71
CA VAL A 240 39.61 -17.76 0.05
C VAL A 240 38.43 -17.94 -0.90
N THR A 241 38.28 -17.06 -1.89
CA THR A 241 37.25 -17.17 -2.94
C THR A 241 37.38 -18.48 -3.73
N ARG A 242 38.62 -18.91 -4.04
CA ARG A 242 38.86 -20.20 -4.71
C ARG A 242 38.50 -21.40 -3.85
N LEU A 243 38.76 -21.35 -2.55
CA LEU A 243 38.41 -22.43 -1.62
C LEU A 243 36.88 -22.60 -1.53
N VAL A 244 36.14 -21.49 -1.41
CA VAL A 244 34.66 -21.50 -1.39
C VAL A 244 34.09 -22.05 -2.69
N LEU A 245 34.58 -21.60 -3.85
CA LEU A 245 34.16 -22.13 -5.15
C LEU A 245 34.48 -23.63 -5.31
N SER A 246 35.60 -24.11 -4.76
CA SER A 246 35.96 -25.54 -4.77
C SER A 246 35.01 -26.40 -3.92
N LEU A 247 34.60 -25.92 -2.75
CA LEU A 247 33.63 -26.63 -1.88
C LEU A 247 32.25 -26.71 -2.54
N ILE A 248 31.81 -25.60 -3.14
CA ILE A 248 30.55 -25.51 -3.90
C ILE A 248 30.58 -26.45 -5.10
N GLY A 249 31.68 -26.50 -5.84
CA GLY A 249 31.88 -27.45 -6.93
C GLY A 249 31.74 -28.90 -6.46
N GLY A 250 32.26 -29.24 -5.27
CA GLY A 250 32.08 -30.55 -4.66
C GLY A 250 30.61 -30.90 -4.38
N THR A 251 29.83 -29.95 -3.87
CA THR A 251 28.40 -30.16 -3.59
C THR A 251 27.54 -30.21 -4.84
N ILE A 252 27.84 -29.39 -5.84
CA ILE A 252 27.15 -29.45 -7.14
C ILE A 252 27.39 -30.82 -7.79
N ARG A 253 28.62 -31.32 -7.71
CA ARG A 253 28.95 -32.64 -8.22
C ARG A 253 28.17 -33.75 -7.47
N SER A 254 27.99 -33.64 -6.17
CA SER A 254 27.18 -34.62 -5.42
C SER A 254 25.68 -34.51 -5.65
N VAL A 255 25.14 -33.30 -5.83
CA VAL A 255 23.68 -33.06 -5.92
C VAL A 255 23.16 -33.17 -7.36
N ALA A 256 23.91 -32.63 -8.34
CA ALA A 256 23.50 -32.55 -9.73
C ALA A 256 24.40 -33.32 -10.70
N ASN A 257 25.42 -34.04 -10.21
CA ASN A 257 26.26 -34.94 -11.01
C ASN A 257 26.93 -34.27 -12.22
N PHE A 258 27.43 -33.05 -12.04
CA PHE A 258 28.29 -32.38 -13.02
C PHE A 258 29.33 -31.47 -12.35
N ASP A 259 30.41 -31.13 -13.07
CA ASP A 259 31.40 -30.17 -12.59
C ASP A 259 31.02 -28.75 -13.02
N VAL A 260 30.91 -27.84 -12.06
CA VAL A 260 30.59 -26.43 -12.33
C VAL A 260 31.64 -25.73 -13.20
N ASN A 261 32.90 -26.20 -13.16
CA ASN A 261 33.95 -25.66 -14.02
C ASN A 261 33.72 -25.95 -15.51
N ASP A 262 32.85 -26.91 -15.83
CA ASP A 262 32.47 -27.22 -17.22
C ASP A 262 31.46 -26.20 -17.79
N LEU A 263 30.88 -25.32 -16.95
CA LEU A 263 30.10 -24.14 -17.37
C LEU A 263 31.03 -23.02 -17.90
N ASN A 264 31.86 -23.38 -18.86
CA ASN A 264 32.88 -22.54 -19.48
C ASN A 264 32.70 -22.49 -21.01
N PRO A 265 31.67 -21.80 -21.52
CA PRO A 265 31.49 -21.64 -22.96
C PRO A 265 32.72 -21.05 -23.67
N ILE A 266 33.39 -20.06 -23.07
CA ILE A 266 34.50 -19.34 -23.71
C ILE A 266 35.72 -20.21 -24.04
N ALA A 267 35.96 -21.29 -23.28
CA ALA A 267 37.04 -22.22 -23.55
C ALA A 267 36.87 -22.96 -24.89
N HIS A 268 35.62 -23.16 -25.33
CA HIS A 268 35.30 -24.01 -26.47
C HIS A 268 34.49 -23.31 -27.58
N VAL A 269 34.08 -22.06 -27.38
CA VAL A 269 33.26 -21.28 -28.33
C VAL A 269 33.86 -21.15 -29.75
N ARG A 270 35.19 -21.30 -29.88
CA ARG A 270 35.88 -21.37 -31.19
C ARG A 270 35.44 -22.55 -32.05
N GLN A 271 34.88 -23.60 -31.44
CA GLN A 271 34.39 -24.79 -32.13
C GLN A 271 32.99 -24.59 -32.71
N CYS A 272 32.25 -23.58 -32.24
CA CYS A 272 30.94 -23.24 -32.78
C CYS A 272 31.09 -22.70 -34.21
N ALA A 273 30.43 -23.32 -35.18
CA ALA A 273 30.54 -23.02 -36.60
C ALA A 273 29.25 -22.41 -37.19
N LYS A 274 28.11 -22.51 -36.49
CA LYS A 274 26.82 -22.02 -37.01
C LYS A 274 26.75 -20.49 -36.96
N PRO A 275 26.04 -19.82 -37.88
CA PRO A 275 25.82 -18.39 -37.82
C PRO A 275 25.17 -17.98 -36.49
N ALA A 276 25.68 -16.93 -35.85
CA ALA A 276 25.16 -16.42 -34.58
C ALA A 276 24.94 -14.89 -34.60
N LEU A 277 23.85 -14.44 -33.98
CA LEU A 277 23.64 -13.04 -33.62
C LEU A 277 23.80 -12.90 -32.11
N PHE A 278 24.75 -12.08 -31.67
CA PHE A 278 24.91 -11.74 -30.27
C PHE A 278 24.08 -10.49 -29.94
N VAL A 279 23.34 -10.52 -28.83
CA VAL A 279 22.70 -9.33 -28.27
C VAL A 279 23.44 -8.98 -26.98
N CYS A 280 24.00 -7.77 -26.94
CA CYS A 280 24.80 -7.26 -25.83
C CYS A 280 24.05 -6.14 -25.11
N ALA A 281 23.55 -6.42 -23.92
CA ALA A 281 22.97 -5.43 -23.03
C ALA A 281 24.07 -4.49 -22.48
N ARG A 282 23.95 -3.18 -22.71
CA ARG A 282 25.02 -2.19 -22.45
C ARG A 282 25.22 -1.88 -20.97
N TYR A 283 24.16 -1.94 -20.18
CA TYR A 283 24.13 -1.50 -18.78
C TYR A 283 23.92 -2.69 -17.83
N ASP A 284 24.31 -3.89 -18.27
CA ASP A 284 24.16 -5.10 -17.49
C ASP A 284 25.24 -5.20 -16.41
N ASP A 285 24.84 -4.94 -15.17
CA ASP A 285 25.71 -5.05 -14.01
C ASP A 285 25.79 -6.48 -13.43
N PHE A 286 25.09 -7.43 -14.02
CA PHE A 286 25.13 -8.83 -13.59
C PHE A 286 25.94 -9.67 -14.58
N VAL A 287 25.50 -9.79 -15.83
CA VAL A 287 26.32 -10.35 -16.92
C VAL A 287 26.96 -9.18 -17.66
N GLY A 288 28.08 -8.69 -17.14
CA GLY A 288 28.78 -7.57 -17.74
C GLY A 288 28.97 -7.72 -19.26
N PRO A 289 28.87 -6.63 -20.05
CA PRO A 289 28.92 -6.70 -21.51
C PRO A 289 30.22 -7.33 -22.03
N HIS A 290 31.31 -7.27 -21.25
CA HIS A 290 32.58 -7.92 -21.56
C HIS A 290 32.49 -9.45 -21.67
N HIS A 291 31.51 -10.11 -21.04
CA HIS A 291 31.26 -11.54 -21.25
C HIS A 291 30.79 -11.80 -22.69
N VAL A 292 29.82 -11.03 -23.17
CA VAL A 292 29.28 -11.14 -24.53
C VAL A 292 30.36 -10.79 -25.55
N SER A 293 31.09 -9.69 -25.34
CA SER A 293 32.21 -9.29 -26.21
C SER A 293 33.29 -10.36 -26.29
N ALA A 294 33.70 -10.95 -25.17
CA ALA A 294 34.73 -11.99 -25.16
C ALA A 294 34.28 -13.29 -25.87
N LEU A 295 33.01 -13.66 -25.76
CA LEU A 295 32.44 -14.76 -26.53
C LEU A 295 32.38 -14.43 -28.02
N TYR A 296 31.89 -13.25 -28.38
CA TYR A 296 31.81 -12.77 -29.76
C TYR A 296 33.18 -12.81 -30.42
N GLU A 297 34.21 -12.24 -29.81
CA GLU A 297 35.58 -12.23 -30.35
C GLU A 297 36.09 -13.62 -30.66
N LYS A 298 35.90 -14.57 -29.73
CA LYS A 298 36.39 -15.95 -29.86
C LYS A 298 35.46 -16.88 -30.66
N TYR A 299 34.25 -16.48 -31.00
CA TYR A 299 33.29 -17.33 -31.71
C TYR A 299 33.82 -17.74 -33.10
N GLY A 300 33.74 -19.03 -33.43
CA GLY A 300 34.36 -19.62 -34.62
C GLY A 300 33.59 -19.45 -35.93
N GLY A 301 32.25 -19.34 -35.87
CA GLY A 301 31.38 -19.22 -37.03
C GLY A 301 31.08 -17.78 -37.46
N PRO A 302 30.26 -17.59 -38.52
CA PRO A 302 29.75 -16.27 -38.90
C PRO A 302 29.01 -15.63 -37.73
N LYS A 303 29.26 -14.35 -37.48
CA LYS A 303 28.75 -13.67 -36.27
C LYS A 303 28.44 -12.20 -36.51
N ASP A 304 27.28 -11.79 -36.02
CA ASP A 304 26.83 -10.40 -35.93
C ASP A 304 26.59 -10.02 -34.47
N ILE A 305 26.60 -8.73 -34.14
CA ILE A 305 26.30 -8.23 -32.78
C ILE A 305 25.38 -7.02 -32.84
N VAL A 306 24.41 -6.97 -31.92
CA VAL A 306 23.52 -5.83 -31.67
C VAL A 306 23.69 -5.41 -30.22
N HIS A 307 23.73 -4.09 -30.00
CA HIS A 307 23.80 -3.53 -28.66
C HIS A 307 22.45 -2.98 -28.24
N GLU A 308 21.99 -3.37 -27.05
CA GLU A 308 20.71 -2.97 -26.47
C GLU A 308 20.95 -2.10 -25.24
N ASP A 309 20.21 -0.99 -25.12
CA ASP A 309 20.19 -0.18 -23.91
C ASP A 309 19.45 -0.97 -22.80
N GLY A 310 20.12 -1.19 -21.67
CA GLY A 310 19.58 -1.94 -20.51
C GLY A 310 20.42 -3.13 -20.09
N ASP A 311 19.81 -4.04 -19.33
CA ASP A 311 20.42 -5.26 -18.77
C ASP A 311 19.84 -6.56 -19.37
N HIS A 312 20.31 -7.74 -18.95
CA HIS A 312 19.81 -9.04 -19.41
C HIS A 312 18.31 -9.30 -19.15
N ASN A 313 17.65 -8.57 -18.24
CA ASN A 313 16.23 -8.72 -17.90
C ASN A 313 15.33 -7.67 -18.55
N THR A 314 15.90 -6.58 -19.07
CA THR A 314 15.20 -5.53 -19.81
C THR A 314 14.49 -6.10 -21.04
N ALA A 315 13.24 -5.73 -21.27
CA ALA A 315 12.53 -6.12 -22.49
C ALA A 315 13.27 -5.54 -23.72
N ARG A 316 13.49 -6.37 -24.75
CA ARG A 316 14.26 -5.93 -25.93
C ARG A 316 13.44 -4.98 -26.79
N SER A 317 14.08 -3.90 -27.21
CA SER A 317 13.56 -2.91 -28.15
C SER A 317 13.11 -3.57 -29.45
N ILE A 318 12.17 -2.91 -30.13
CA ILE A 318 11.64 -3.34 -31.42
C ILE A 318 12.78 -3.47 -32.46
N ASP A 319 13.75 -2.57 -32.42
CA ASP A 319 14.89 -2.60 -33.33
C ASP A 319 15.73 -3.87 -33.13
N THR A 320 15.99 -4.26 -31.87
CA THR A 320 16.70 -5.51 -31.56
C THR A 320 15.89 -6.74 -31.97
N GLN A 321 14.57 -6.74 -31.75
CA GLN A 321 13.70 -7.83 -32.19
C GLN A 321 13.70 -7.99 -33.71
N LEU A 322 13.62 -6.87 -34.44
CA LEU A 322 13.66 -6.86 -35.91
C LEU A 322 15.03 -7.23 -36.46
N ALA A 323 16.12 -6.84 -35.79
CA ALA A 323 17.47 -7.25 -36.16
C ALA A 323 17.65 -8.77 -36.03
N ALA A 324 17.19 -9.36 -34.92
CA ALA A 324 17.19 -10.80 -34.72
C ALA A 324 16.34 -11.54 -35.77
N ALA A 325 15.15 -11.04 -36.05
CA ALA A 325 14.30 -11.57 -37.09
C ALA A 325 14.92 -11.47 -38.50
N ALA A 326 15.52 -10.33 -38.85
CA ALA A 326 16.18 -10.15 -40.14
C ALA A 326 17.38 -11.09 -40.30
N PHE A 327 18.17 -11.26 -39.23
CA PHE A 327 19.24 -12.24 -39.16
C PHE A 327 18.72 -13.66 -39.40
N LEU A 328 17.71 -14.09 -38.66
CA LEU A 328 17.12 -15.43 -38.79
C LEU A 328 16.53 -15.66 -40.18
N ARG A 329 15.79 -14.68 -40.72
CA ARG A 329 15.21 -14.77 -42.06
C ARG A 329 16.27 -15.03 -43.13
N ARG A 330 17.39 -14.32 -43.04
CA ARG A 330 18.52 -14.44 -43.96
C ARG A 330 19.20 -15.80 -43.83
N VAL A 331 19.52 -16.23 -42.61
CA VAL A 331 20.26 -17.49 -42.39
C VAL A 331 19.40 -18.72 -42.68
N LEU A 332 18.11 -18.67 -42.35
CA LEU A 332 17.18 -19.78 -42.56
C LEU A 332 16.55 -19.79 -43.97
N ASN A 333 16.96 -18.87 -44.85
CA ASN A 333 16.48 -18.73 -46.23
C ASN A 333 14.95 -18.63 -46.35
N VAL A 334 14.32 -17.83 -45.48
CA VAL A 334 12.86 -17.70 -45.44
C VAL A 334 12.38 -16.79 -46.59
N PRO A 335 11.48 -17.26 -47.47
CA PRO A 335 10.99 -16.47 -48.60
C PRO A 335 10.27 -15.18 -48.16
N SER A 336 10.53 -14.07 -48.87
CA SER A 336 9.84 -12.80 -48.62
C SER A 336 8.31 -12.91 -48.76
N SER A 337 7.81 -13.83 -49.58
CA SER A 337 6.38 -14.09 -49.76
C SER A 337 5.69 -14.68 -48.51
N TRP A 338 6.47 -15.14 -47.52
CA TRP A 338 5.93 -15.67 -46.27
C TRP A 338 5.86 -14.62 -45.16
N THR A 339 6.46 -13.45 -45.36
CA THR A 339 6.47 -12.34 -44.40
C THR A 339 5.09 -11.66 -44.37
N LEU A 340 4.56 -11.46 -43.16
CA LEU A 340 3.27 -10.84 -42.86
C LEU A 340 3.40 -9.43 -42.30
N ILE A 341 4.55 -9.11 -41.71
CA ILE A 341 4.80 -7.80 -41.08
C ILE A 341 5.76 -6.96 -41.93
N PRO A 342 5.58 -5.63 -42.00
CA PRO A 342 6.52 -4.76 -42.71
C PRO A 342 7.94 -4.85 -42.13
N THR A 343 8.95 -4.69 -42.97
CA THR A 343 10.36 -4.63 -42.53
C THR A 343 10.78 -3.25 -42.03
N ASN A 344 9.93 -2.22 -42.21
CA ASN A 344 10.18 -0.87 -41.69
C ASN A 344 9.86 -0.83 -40.19
N PRO A 345 10.82 -0.51 -39.30
CA PRO A 345 10.61 -0.53 -37.85
C PRO A 345 9.43 0.30 -37.38
N LYS A 346 9.23 1.51 -37.94
CA LYS A 346 8.14 2.42 -37.55
C LYS A 346 6.75 1.83 -37.78
N VAL A 347 6.61 1.01 -38.82
CA VAL A 347 5.33 0.37 -39.18
C VAL A 347 5.21 -0.99 -38.52
N ALA A 348 6.33 -1.70 -38.35
CA ALA A 348 6.38 -3.01 -37.71
C ALA A 348 5.91 -2.97 -36.26
N THR A 349 6.15 -1.87 -35.52
CA THR A 349 5.68 -1.68 -34.14
C THR A 349 4.18 -1.96 -33.95
N LEU A 350 3.36 -1.64 -34.95
CA LEU A 350 1.92 -1.86 -34.92
C LEU A 350 1.53 -3.36 -34.93
N TYR A 351 2.48 -4.24 -35.25
CA TYR A 351 2.28 -5.68 -35.42
C TYR A 351 3.07 -6.53 -34.41
N LEU A 352 3.88 -5.91 -33.54
CA LEU A 352 4.77 -6.62 -32.59
C LEU A 352 4.15 -6.84 -31.20
N GLN A 353 2.83 -6.69 -31.08
CA GLN A 353 2.09 -7.03 -29.87
C GLN A 353 1.66 -8.49 -29.87
N ILE A 354 1.50 -9.06 -28.67
CA ILE A 354 0.99 -10.43 -28.50
C ILE A 354 -0.44 -10.49 -29.10
N PRO A 355 -0.75 -11.44 -30.01
CA PRO A 355 -1.93 -11.35 -30.87
C PRO A 355 -3.30 -11.29 -30.17
N TRP A 356 -3.38 -11.73 -28.91
CA TRP A 356 -4.62 -11.80 -28.13
C TRP A 356 -4.62 -10.84 -26.93
N GLU A 357 -3.61 -9.99 -26.78
CA GLU A 357 -3.61 -8.93 -25.76
C GLU A 357 -4.30 -7.66 -26.29
N PRO A 358 -5.10 -6.97 -25.47
CA PRO A 358 -5.71 -5.70 -25.87
C PRO A 358 -4.65 -4.63 -26.10
N TYR A 359 -4.85 -3.79 -27.11
CA TYR A 359 -3.96 -2.66 -27.44
C TYR A 359 -3.91 -1.68 -26.27
N ASN A 360 -2.86 -1.74 -25.46
CA ASN A 360 -2.74 -0.93 -24.26
C ASN A 360 -1.83 0.28 -24.54
N ARG A 361 -2.44 1.47 -24.74
CA ARG A 361 -1.71 2.75 -24.92
C ARG A 361 -0.82 3.12 -23.72
N SER A 362 -1.08 2.56 -22.54
CA SER A 362 -0.33 2.87 -21.32
C SER A 362 1.11 2.38 -21.34
N ARG A 363 1.42 1.32 -22.09
CA ARG A 363 2.76 0.73 -22.11
C ARG A 363 3.77 1.47 -22.99
N THR A 364 3.28 2.40 -23.82
CA THR A 364 4.11 3.34 -24.61
C THR A 364 4.16 4.74 -23.99
N ASN A 365 3.35 5.02 -22.95
CA ASN A 365 3.22 6.33 -22.33
C ASN A 365 3.97 6.47 -20.99
N SER A 366 4.67 5.43 -20.51
CA SER A 366 5.67 5.59 -19.43
C SER A 366 7.03 6.09 -19.94
N HIS A 367 7.14 6.37 -21.23
CA HIS A 367 8.11 7.35 -21.73
C HIS A 367 7.39 8.69 -21.76
N SER A 368 7.48 9.44 -20.66
CA SER A 368 7.47 10.90 -20.78
C SER A 368 8.48 11.24 -21.88
N GLU A 369 7.99 11.80 -22.99
CA GLU A 369 8.90 12.39 -23.96
C GLU A 369 9.76 13.39 -23.18
N PRO A 370 11.10 13.29 -23.23
CA PRO A 370 11.94 14.29 -22.63
C PRO A 370 11.64 15.61 -23.35
N THR A 371 11.04 16.55 -22.62
CA THR A 371 10.96 17.94 -23.05
C THR A 371 12.39 18.41 -23.24
N THR A 372 12.86 18.41 -24.49
CA THR A 372 14.17 18.95 -24.84
C THR A 372 14.26 20.39 -24.32
N PRO A 373 15.20 20.73 -23.42
CA PRO A 373 15.31 22.09 -22.94
C PRO A 373 15.85 22.97 -24.07
N ARG A 374 15.02 23.85 -24.63
CA ARG A 374 15.52 25.05 -25.31
C ARG A 374 15.91 26.08 -24.26
N GLY A 375 16.99 25.80 -23.53
CA GLY A 375 17.65 26.74 -22.63
C GLY A 375 18.89 27.33 -23.31
N LYS A 376 18.94 28.66 -23.44
CA LYS A 376 20.13 29.39 -23.91
C LYS A 376 21.29 29.16 -22.93
N ARG A 377 22.29 28.36 -23.31
CA ARG A 377 23.54 28.20 -22.54
C ARG A 377 24.42 29.45 -22.69
N SER A 378 24.52 30.21 -21.60
CA SER A 378 25.63 31.13 -21.32
C SER A 378 26.45 30.49 -20.20
N GLY A 379 27.64 30.00 -20.53
CA GLY A 379 28.56 29.42 -19.54
C GLY A 379 29.59 28.54 -20.20
N LYS A 380 30.78 29.10 -20.47
CA LYS A 380 31.98 28.33 -20.83
C LYS A 380 32.33 27.43 -19.64
N ASN A 381 32.51 26.13 -19.87
CA ASN A 381 33.71 25.38 -19.44
C ASN A 381 33.69 23.92 -19.93
N ASN A 382 34.88 23.51 -20.40
CA ASN A 382 35.42 22.19 -20.72
C ASN A 382 34.58 21.20 -21.54
N ALA A 383 34.98 21.07 -22.81
CA ALA A 383 34.52 20.07 -23.75
C ALA A 383 35.08 18.67 -23.41
N SER A 384 34.24 17.81 -22.84
CA SER A 384 34.26 16.38 -23.17
C SER A 384 33.63 16.19 -24.55
N GLU A 385 34.08 15.18 -25.30
CA GLU A 385 33.59 14.92 -26.65
C GLU A 385 32.04 14.73 -26.66
N PRO A 386 31.30 15.30 -27.63
CA PRO A 386 29.84 15.28 -27.65
C PRO A 386 29.19 13.87 -27.68
N GLY A 387 29.98 12.82 -27.90
CA GLY A 387 29.54 11.42 -27.79
C GLY A 387 29.51 10.88 -26.36
N GLU A 388 30.46 11.27 -25.50
CA GLU A 388 30.60 10.74 -24.15
C GLU A 388 29.52 11.28 -23.21
N SER A 389 29.26 12.59 -23.26
CA SER A 389 28.17 13.25 -22.51
C SER A 389 26.77 12.74 -22.90
N ARG A 390 26.60 12.27 -24.15
CA ARG A 390 25.33 11.68 -24.59
C ARG A 390 25.12 10.26 -24.04
N GLU A 391 26.19 9.50 -23.87
CA GLU A 391 26.14 8.14 -23.32
C GLU A 391 25.96 8.17 -21.80
N THR A 392 26.61 9.09 -21.08
CA THR A 392 26.40 9.26 -19.62
C THR A 392 24.97 9.64 -19.30
N MET A 393 24.38 10.58 -20.06
CA MET A 393 22.98 10.97 -19.92
C MET A 393 22.02 9.79 -20.18
N LYS A 394 22.28 8.95 -21.19
CA LYS A 394 21.47 7.75 -21.45
C LYS A 394 21.53 6.75 -20.29
N LYS A 395 22.71 6.56 -19.70
CA LYS A 395 22.88 5.72 -18.50
C LYS A 395 22.10 6.29 -17.33
N ALA A 396 22.23 7.59 -17.07
CA ALA A 396 21.50 8.27 -16.01
C ALA A 396 19.98 8.08 -16.16
N LEU A 397 19.45 8.28 -17.38
CA LEU A 397 18.04 8.03 -17.69
C LEU A 397 17.63 6.57 -17.47
N TYR A 398 18.45 5.61 -17.91
CA TYR A 398 18.18 4.19 -17.68
C TYR A 398 18.06 3.86 -16.19
N TYR A 399 19.02 4.28 -15.38
CA TYR A 399 19.01 3.99 -13.94
C TYR A 399 17.89 4.73 -13.20
N CYS A 400 17.54 5.95 -13.62
CA CYS A 400 16.40 6.67 -13.05
C CYS A 400 15.08 5.94 -13.34
N ASN A 401 14.85 5.53 -14.59
CA ASN A 401 13.66 4.76 -14.96
C ASN A 401 13.60 3.41 -14.25
N ARG A 402 14.75 2.76 -14.06
CA ARG A 402 14.84 1.54 -13.26
C ARG A 402 14.49 1.80 -11.80
N GLY A 403 14.91 2.93 -11.23
CA GLY A 403 14.52 3.35 -9.89
C GLY A 403 13.01 3.47 -9.75
N ASN A 404 12.36 4.17 -10.69
CA ASN A 404 10.89 4.35 -10.68
C ASN A 404 10.16 3.01 -10.73
N ALA A 405 10.59 2.09 -11.61
CA ALA A 405 10.00 0.76 -11.70
C ALA A 405 10.16 -0.06 -10.40
N LEU A 406 11.31 0.07 -9.72
CA LEU A 406 11.55 -0.61 -8.44
C LEU A 406 10.71 -0.02 -7.31
N GLU A 407 10.44 1.29 -7.34
CA GLU A 407 9.54 1.95 -6.38
C GLU A 407 8.09 1.50 -6.59
N GLU A 408 7.61 1.39 -7.84
CA GLU A 408 6.29 0.81 -8.16
C GLU A 408 6.15 -0.65 -7.69
N GLU A 409 7.26 -1.39 -7.63
CA GLU A 409 7.33 -2.75 -7.07
C GLU A 409 7.43 -2.79 -5.54
N GLY A 410 7.57 -1.62 -4.89
CA GLY A 410 7.75 -1.48 -3.43
C GLY A 410 9.16 -1.77 -2.93
N ASN A 411 10.14 -1.91 -3.81
CA ASN A 411 11.54 -2.18 -3.46
C ASN A 411 12.34 -0.88 -3.31
N VAL A 412 12.02 -0.12 -2.26
CA VAL A 412 12.54 1.24 -2.00
C VAL A 412 14.08 1.26 -1.94
N ASP A 413 14.72 0.30 -1.28
CA ASP A 413 16.19 0.25 -1.19
C ASP A 413 16.87 0.03 -2.56
N ALA A 414 16.26 -0.76 -3.44
CA ALA A 414 16.77 -0.94 -4.79
C ALA A 414 16.55 0.30 -5.66
N ALA A 415 15.42 0.98 -5.48
CA ALA A 415 15.14 2.26 -6.14
C ALA A 415 16.17 3.33 -5.76
N ILE A 416 16.45 3.50 -4.46
CA ILE A 416 17.49 4.42 -3.95
C ILE A 416 18.85 4.16 -4.61
N ARG A 417 19.27 2.89 -4.70
CA ARG A 417 20.54 2.52 -5.36
C ARG A 417 20.52 2.88 -6.85
N ALA A 418 19.41 2.67 -7.53
CA ALA A 418 19.27 3.01 -8.94
C ALA A 418 19.32 4.54 -9.15
N TYR A 419 18.64 5.34 -8.34
CA TYR A 419 18.74 6.80 -8.43
C TYR A 419 20.15 7.33 -8.13
N ARG A 420 20.82 6.78 -7.09
CA ARG A 420 22.23 7.11 -6.82
C ARG A 420 23.14 6.76 -7.98
N ALA A 421 22.89 5.63 -8.66
CA ALA A 421 23.62 5.28 -9.88
C ALA A 421 23.34 6.29 -11.01
N ALA A 422 22.09 6.73 -11.18
CA ALA A 422 21.75 7.76 -12.16
C ALA A 422 22.51 9.06 -11.92
N ILE A 423 22.54 9.53 -10.66
CA ILE A 423 23.28 10.73 -10.23
C ILE A 423 24.79 10.56 -10.43
N ALA A 424 25.34 9.36 -10.18
CA ALA A 424 26.76 9.10 -10.40
C ALA A 424 27.16 9.18 -11.89
N PHE A 425 26.25 8.92 -12.82
CA PHE A 425 26.48 9.12 -14.25
C PHE A 425 26.25 10.57 -14.69
N GLU A 426 25.25 11.24 -14.12
CA GLU A 426 24.94 12.63 -14.42
C GLU A 426 24.42 13.35 -13.17
N ASP A 427 25.33 14.01 -12.45
CA ASP A 427 25.02 14.76 -11.23
C ASP A 427 24.08 15.95 -11.49
N SER A 428 23.98 16.41 -12.73
CA SER A 428 23.05 17.47 -13.10
C SER A 428 21.63 16.98 -13.42
N PHE A 429 21.35 15.67 -13.24
CA PHE A 429 20.05 15.10 -13.57
C PHE A 429 19.03 15.30 -12.44
N SER A 430 18.32 16.44 -12.49
CA SER A 430 17.35 16.87 -11.47
C SER A 430 16.32 15.81 -11.09
N ASP A 431 15.81 15.05 -12.07
CA ASP A 431 14.75 14.08 -11.83
C ASP A 431 15.23 12.92 -10.96
N ALA A 432 16.50 12.53 -11.09
CA ALA A 432 17.10 11.49 -10.25
C ALA A 432 17.29 11.97 -8.79
N HIS A 433 17.68 13.23 -8.58
CA HIS A 433 17.73 13.83 -7.24
C HIS A 433 16.33 13.93 -6.63
N TYR A 434 15.34 14.40 -7.39
CA TYR A 434 13.96 14.51 -6.92
C TYR A 434 13.38 13.15 -6.50
N ASN A 435 13.49 12.14 -7.36
CA ASN A 435 12.97 10.80 -7.06
C ASN A 435 13.76 10.11 -5.93
N LEU A 436 15.08 10.35 -5.84
CA LEU A 436 15.86 9.91 -4.68
C LEU A 436 15.35 10.55 -3.38
N GLY A 437 15.03 11.85 -3.41
CA GLY A 437 14.44 12.57 -2.28
C GLY A 437 13.12 11.95 -1.81
N ILE A 438 12.22 11.61 -2.75
CA ILE A 438 10.96 10.92 -2.45
C ILE A 438 11.22 9.56 -1.79
N ALA A 439 12.07 8.73 -2.40
CA ALA A 439 12.36 7.40 -1.90
C ALA A 439 13.00 7.43 -0.50
N LEU A 440 13.87 8.42 -0.22
CA LEU A 440 14.48 8.62 1.09
C LEU A 440 13.46 9.10 2.13
N LYS A 441 12.56 10.03 1.76
CA LYS A 441 11.46 10.47 2.62
C LYS A 441 10.56 9.30 3.00
N ASN A 442 10.15 8.49 2.03
CA ASN A 442 9.32 7.30 2.25
C ASN A 442 10.00 6.25 3.15
N LYS A 443 11.34 6.26 3.21
CA LYS A 443 12.13 5.42 4.11
C LYS A 443 12.33 6.03 5.51
N GLY A 444 11.96 7.29 5.73
CA GLY A 444 12.19 8.04 6.96
C GLY A 444 13.57 8.71 7.06
N GLU A 445 14.37 8.69 5.98
CA GLU A 445 15.69 9.35 5.91
C GLU A 445 15.52 10.84 5.54
N LEU A 446 14.88 11.61 6.42
CA LEU A 446 14.43 13.00 6.14
C LEU A 446 15.56 13.99 5.82
N ASP A 447 16.70 13.92 6.52
CA ASP A 447 17.83 14.83 6.28
C ASP A 447 18.42 14.63 4.87
N ASP A 448 18.54 13.38 4.45
CA ASP A 448 19.01 13.05 3.11
C ASP A 448 17.96 13.45 2.06
N ALA A 449 16.67 13.24 2.31
CA ALA A 449 15.61 13.71 1.43
C ALA A 449 15.66 15.24 1.23
N ILE A 450 15.79 16.01 2.31
CA ILE A 450 15.93 17.48 2.26
C ILE A 450 17.14 17.90 1.42
N ARG A 451 18.27 17.20 1.57
CA ARG A 451 19.49 17.47 0.79
C ARG A 451 19.26 17.25 -0.71
N GLU A 452 18.59 16.17 -1.07
CA GLU A 452 18.29 15.87 -2.48
C GLU A 452 17.24 16.82 -3.07
N TYR A 453 16.19 17.21 -2.33
CA TYR A 453 15.23 18.23 -2.78
C TYR A 453 15.88 19.59 -3.01
N LYS A 454 16.76 20.02 -2.10
CA LYS A 454 17.56 21.25 -2.31
C LYS A 454 18.43 21.14 -3.54
N ARG A 455 19.03 19.98 -3.81
CA ARG A 455 19.82 19.76 -5.02
C ARG A 455 18.96 19.85 -6.28
N THR A 456 17.75 19.29 -6.27
CA THR A 456 16.77 19.46 -7.36
C THR A 456 16.47 20.93 -7.60
N ILE A 457 16.24 21.72 -6.55
CA ILE A 457 15.96 23.16 -6.63
C ILE A 457 17.16 23.94 -7.17
N GLU A 458 18.38 23.60 -6.77
CA GLU A 458 19.60 24.22 -7.32
C GLU A 458 19.75 23.97 -8.83
N LEU A 459 19.39 22.77 -9.29
CA LEU A 459 19.44 22.38 -10.71
C LEU A 459 18.26 22.96 -11.51
N LYS A 460 17.09 23.06 -10.88
CA LYS A 460 15.83 23.54 -11.46
C LYS A 460 15.10 24.41 -10.44
N SER A 461 15.36 25.71 -10.49
CA SER A 461 14.90 26.67 -9.49
C SER A 461 13.38 26.89 -9.45
N ASP A 462 12.66 26.49 -10.49
CA ASP A 462 11.20 26.61 -10.66
C ASP A 462 10.45 25.28 -10.42
N HIS A 463 11.07 24.31 -9.75
CA HIS A 463 10.47 23.00 -9.49
C HIS A 463 9.48 23.03 -8.31
N ALA A 464 8.22 23.40 -8.56
CA ALA A 464 7.18 23.54 -7.53
C ALA A 464 7.03 22.29 -6.63
N ASP A 465 6.99 21.07 -7.21
CA ASP A 465 6.87 19.85 -6.40
C ASP A 465 8.05 19.60 -5.45
N ALA A 466 9.26 20.01 -5.84
CA ALA A 466 10.44 19.87 -4.98
C ALA A 466 10.38 20.84 -3.79
N TYR A 467 9.83 22.05 -3.99
CA TYR A 467 9.54 22.97 -2.89
C TYR A 467 8.43 22.44 -1.97
N ASN A 468 7.35 21.87 -2.53
CA ASN A 468 6.30 21.23 -1.74
C ASN A 468 6.87 20.10 -0.87
N ASN A 469 7.57 19.15 -1.47
CA ASN A 469 8.10 17.99 -0.75
C ASN A 469 9.22 18.37 0.24
N LEU A 470 9.99 19.43 -0.05
CA LEU A 470 10.90 20.03 0.92
C LEU A 470 10.13 20.62 2.11
N GLY A 471 9.02 21.32 1.86
CA GLY A 471 8.11 21.81 2.88
C GLY A 471 7.60 20.69 3.79
N VAL A 472 7.10 19.60 3.20
CA VAL A 472 6.62 18.43 3.95
C VAL A 472 7.72 17.82 4.81
N ALA A 473 8.92 17.61 4.25
CA ALA A 473 10.03 17.05 5.02
C ALA A 473 10.50 17.97 6.16
N LEU A 474 10.39 19.29 5.99
CA LEU A 474 10.72 20.27 7.04
C LEU A 474 9.65 20.30 8.14
N GLU A 475 8.38 20.18 7.77
CA GLU A 475 7.25 20.07 8.69
C GLU A 475 7.36 18.81 9.57
N GLU A 476 7.67 17.65 8.96
CA GLU A 476 7.94 16.40 9.67
C GLU A 476 9.16 16.49 10.62
N GLN A 477 10.07 17.45 10.40
CA GLN A 477 11.18 17.79 11.32
C GLN A 477 10.81 18.84 12.39
N GLY A 478 9.56 19.29 12.45
CA GLY A 478 9.11 20.36 13.36
C GLY A 478 9.58 21.76 12.95
N ARG A 479 10.13 21.95 11.75
CA ARG A 479 10.67 23.23 11.26
C ARG A 479 9.59 24.05 10.55
N VAL A 480 8.53 24.37 11.29
CA VAL A 480 7.28 24.98 10.81
C VAL A 480 7.48 26.21 9.90
N GLU A 481 8.23 27.23 10.35
CA GLU A 481 8.42 28.46 9.57
C GLU A 481 9.17 28.22 8.24
N ALA A 482 10.08 27.25 8.23
CA ALA A 482 10.78 26.86 7.01
C ALA A 482 9.82 26.14 6.05
N ALA A 483 8.95 25.26 6.57
CA ALA A 483 7.93 24.58 5.77
C ALA A 483 6.98 25.59 5.10
N ILE A 484 6.45 26.56 5.85
CA ILE A 484 5.59 27.64 5.31
C ILE A 484 6.29 28.38 4.17
N THR A 485 7.57 28.71 4.36
CA THR A 485 8.37 29.40 3.34
C THR A 485 8.46 28.58 2.05
N GLU A 486 8.76 27.28 2.14
CA GLU A 486 8.90 26.44 0.95
C GLU A 486 7.55 26.13 0.28
N TYR A 487 6.47 25.91 1.05
CA TYR A 487 5.12 25.80 0.47
C TYR A 487 4.70 27.08 -0.27
N THR A 488 5.00 28.24 0.29
CA THR A 488 4.71 29.53 -0.36
C THR A 488 5.46 29.66 -1.68
N LYS A 489 6.75 29.27 -1.72
CA LYS A 489 7.51 29.25 -2.99
C LYS A 489 6.92 28.29 -4.02
N ALA A 490 6.47 27.10 -3.60
CA ALA A 490 5.80 26.17 -4.51
C ALA A 490 4.58 26.83 -5.18
N ILE A 491 3.78 27.56 -4.40
CA ILE A 491 2.60 28.31 -4.87
C ILE A 491 2.99 29.51 -5.73
N ASP A 492 4.09 30.20 -5.42
CA ASP A 492 4.58 31.34 -6.22
C ASP A 492 5.03 30.89 -7.62
N PHE A 493 5.68 29.72 -7.72
CA PHE A 493 6.08 29.14 -9.01
C PHE A 493 4.90 28.52 -9.76
N GLU A 494 4.00 27.84 -9.06
CA GLU A 494 2.80 27.25 -9.63
C GLU A 494 1.54 27.69 -8.86
N PRO A 495 0.90 28.80 -9.29
CA PRO A 495 -0.28 29.32 -8.63
C PRO A 495 -1.52 28.43 -8.69
N ASP A 496 -1.50 27.24 -9.28
CA ASP A 496 -2.59 26.27 -9.23
C ASP A 496 -2.17 24.96 -8.52
N HIS A 497 -1.02 24.96 -7.83
CA HIS A 497 -0.52 23.81 -7.07
C HIS A 497 -1.43 23.54 -5.86
N ALA A 498 -2.40 22.64 -6.06
CA ALA A 498 -3.43 22.36 -5.07
C ALA A 498 -2.86 21.68 -3.82
N GLU A 499 -1.91 20.76 -3.98
CA GLU A 499 -1.32 20.00 -2.87
C GLU A 499 -0.51 20.91 -1.94
N ALA A 500 0.35 21.79 -2.48
CA ALA A 500 1.08 22.76 -1.68
C ALA A 500 0.15 23.72 -0.93
N ARG A 501 -1.01 24.05 -1.50
CA ARG A 501 -2.03 24.85 -0.81
C ARG A 501 -2.72 24.10 0.32
N CYS A 502 -3.07 22.82 0.11
CA CYS A 502 -3.65 22.00 1.17
C CYS A 502 -2.64 21.83 2.32
N ASN A 503 -1.39 21.47 2.03
CA ASN A 503 -0.35 21.32 3.04
C ASN A 503 -0.12 22.63 3.82
N LEU A 504 -0.06 23.77 3.12
CA LEU A 504 0.03 25.07 3.78
C LEU A 504 -1.21 25.38 4.63
N ALA A 505 -2.41 25.05 4.14
CA ALA A 505 -3.66 25.27 4.88
C ALA A 505 -3.75 24.40 6.14
N ASP A 506 -3.39 23.11 6.05
CA ASP A 506 -3.33 22.18 7.17
C ASP A 506 -2.38 22.72 8.25
N LEU A 507 -1.18 23.17 7.85
CA LEU A 507 -0.20 23.75 8.75
C LEU A 507 -0.70 25.06 9.39
N LEU A 508 -1.32 25.95 8.62
CA LEU A 508 -1.92 27.19 9.12
C LEU A 508 -3.06 26.93 10.10
N GLN A 509 -3.90 25.93 9.83
CA GLN A 509 -4.97 25.49 10.72
C GLN A 509 -4.40 25.02 12.05
N SER A 510 -3.34 24.20 12.04
CA SER A 510 -2.67 23.74 13.27
C SER A 510 -2.09 24.89 14.11
N LEU A 511 -1.74 26.01 13.47
CA LEU A 511 -1.27 27.25 14.12
C LEU A 511 -2.41 28.17 14.57
N GLY A 512 -3.67 27.78 14.39
CA GLY A 512 -4.85 28.57 14.73
C GLY A 512 -5.15 29.71 13.75
N ARG A 513 -4.48 29.77 12.59
CA ARG A 513 -4.72 30.77 11.53
C ARG A 513 -5.84 30.29 10.59
N ILE A 514 -7.04 30.12 11.17
CA ILE A 514 -8.17 29.45 10.52
C ILE A 514 -8.63 30.15 9.24
N ASP A 515 -8.75 31.49 9.23
CA ASP A 515 -9.19 32.24 8.05
C ASP A 515 -8.22 32.10 6.86
N ASP A 516 -6.92 32.10 7.14
CA ASP A 516 -5.89 31.90 6.11
C ASP A 516 -5.99 30.46 5.54
N ALA A 517 -6.17 29.46 6.41
CA ALA A 517 -6.36 28.07 6.00
C ALA A 517 -7.58 27.91 5.09
N ILE A 518 -8.74 28.47 5.46
CA ILE A 518 -9.97 28.46 4.64
C ILE A 518 -9.70 29.07 3.26
N SER A 519 -8.99 30.21 3.20
CA SER A 519 -8.62 30.87 1.94
C SER A 519 -7.77 29.97 1.05
N HIS A 520 -6.80 29.27 1.62
CA HIS A 520 -5.93 28.35 0.89
C HIS A 520 -6.66 27.08 0.42
N TYR A 521 -7.50 26.45 1.26
CA TYR A 521 -8.32 25.31 0.83
C TYR A 521 -9.27 25.68 -0.31
N ARG A 522 -9.97 26.82 -0.22
CA ARG A 522 -10.87 27.28 -1.30
C ARG A 522 -10.13 27.47 -2.62
N LYS A 523 -8.89 27.99 -2.58
CA LYS A 523 -8.04 28.10 -3.79
C LYS A 523 -7.58 26.74 -4.29
N ALA A 524 -7.18 25.82 -3.41
CA ALA A 524 -6.82 24.45 -3.78
C ALA A 524 -8.00 23.75 -4.50
N LEU A 525 -9.20 23.87 -3.94
CA LEU A 525 -10.43 23.30 -4.49
C LEU A 525 -10.88 23.98 -5.79
N SER A 526 -10.52 25.24 -6.03
CA SER A 526 -10.74 25.88 -7.34
C SER A 526 -9.92 25.22 -8.46
N ALA A 527 -8.73 24.68 -8.13
CA ALA A 527 -7.88 23.95 -9.06
C ALA A 527 -8.24 22.46 -9.13
N ARG A 528 -8.60 21.84 -7.99
CA ARG A 528 -9.02 20.43 -7.90
C ARG A 528 -10.38 20.30 -7.19
N PRO A 529 -11.51 20.53 -7.89
CA PRO A 529 -12.83 20.53 -7.27
C PRO A 529 -13.32 19.15 -6.82
N ASN A 530 -12.70 18.07 -7.29
CA ASN A 530 -13.05 16.69 -6.96
C ASN A 530 -12.10 16.06 -5.91
N ASP A 531 -11.46 16.88 -5.08
CA ASP A 531 -10.57 16.44 -4.01
C ASP A 531 -11.35 16.30 -2.70
N SER A 532 -11.71 15.06 -2.34
CA SER A 532 -12.54 14.79 -1.17
C SER A 532 -11.84 15.14 0.15
N ASP A 533 -10.52 14.95 0.24
CA ASP A 533 -9.72 15.27 1.42
C ASP A 533 -9.66 16.78 1.66
N ALA A 534 -9.44 17.55 0.59
CA ALA A 534 -9.45 19.00 0.68
C ALA A 534 -10.83 19.58 1.07
N TRP A 535 -11.93 18.99 0.60
CA TRP A 535 -13.28 19.38 1.03
C TRP A 535 -13.54 19.05 2.50
N ASN A 536 -13.09 17.89 2.97
CA ASN A 536 -13.20 17.52 4.39
C ASN A 536 -12.39 18.50 5.27
N ASN A 537 -11.13 18.77 4.92
CA ASN A 537 -10.29 19.67 5.70
C ASN A 537 -10.82 21.11 5.69
N LEU A 538 -11.41 21.57 4.59
CA LEU A 538 -12.15 22.82 4.54
C LEU A 538 -13.34 22.82 5.53
N GLY A 539 -14.10 21.73 5.58
CA GLY A 539 -15.19 21.55 6.55
C GLY A 539 -14.71 21.70 7.99
N VAL A 540 -13.60 21.03 8.34
CA VAL A 540 -12.99 21.14 9.67
C VAL A 540 -12.58 22.58 9.99
N ALA A 541 -12.01 23.29 9.02
CA ALA A 541 -11.63 24.69 9.21
C ALA A 541 -12.85 25.61 9.40
N LEU A 542 -13.93 25.38 8.64
CA LEU A 542 -15.17 26.14 8.75
C LEU A 542 -15.87 25.90 10.08
N GLU A 543 -15.90 24.66 10.55
CA GLU A 543 -16.42 24.30 11.87
C GLU A 543 -15.62 24.99 12.99
N ALA A 544 -14.29 24.98 12.92
CA ALA A 544 -13.43 25.68 13.87
C ALA A 544 -13.65 27.22 13.87
N SER A 545 -14.12 27.79 12.75
CA SER A 545 -14.51 29.21 12.66
C SER A 545 -15.92 29.51 13.20
N GLY A 546 -16.69 28.47 13.58
CA GLY A 546 -18.09 28.56 14.00
C GLY A 546 -19.10 28.57 12.84
N SER A 547 -18.65 28.40 11.60
CA SER A 547 -19.49 28.41 10.39
C SER A 547 -20.08 27.03 10.11
N ILE A 548 -20.96 26.54 10.99
CA ILE A 548 -21.46 25.14 10.98
C ILE A 548 -22.19 24.79 9.66
N ASP A 549 -23.05 25.66 9.14
CA ASP A 549 -23.79 25.39 7.88
C ASP A 549 -22.84 25.24 6.68
N ASP A 550 -21.79 26.08 6.61
CA ASP A 550 -20.77 26.00 5.57
C ASP A 550 -19.92 24.73 5.73
N ALA A 551 -19.63 24.31 6.97
CA ALA A 551 -18.93 23.06 7.25
C ALA A 551 -19.73 21.84 6.79
N ILE A 552 -21.03 21.79 7.09
CA ILE A 552 -21.95 20.74 6.62
C ILE A 552 -21.94 20.68 5.09
N ALA A 553 -21.98 21.84 4.41
CA ALA A 553 -21.93 21.89 2.95
C ALA A 553 -20.60 21.32 2.40
N ALA A 554 -19.47 21.65 3.03
CA ALA A 554 -18.16 21.14 2.65
C ALA A 554 -18.03 19.62 2.89
N TYR A 555 -18.44 19.11 4.06
CA TYR A 555 -18.44 17.68 4.34
C TYR A 555 -19.38 16.91 3.40
N THR A 556 -20.56 17.46 3.10
CA THR A 556 -21.48 16.88 2.11
C THR A 556 -20.80 16.76 0.74
N LYS A 557 -20.05 17.79 0.31
CA LYS A 557 -19.28 17.71 -0.94
C LYS A 557 -18.20 16.64 -0.91
N ALA A 558 -17.47 16.50 0.20
CA ALA A 558 -16.47 15.44 0.36
C ALA A 558 -17.10 14.05 0.20
N VAL A 559 -18.27 13.83 0.84
CA VAL A 559 -19.04 12.58 0.78
C VAL A 559 -19.65 12.34 -0.61
N ASP A 560 -20.17 13.38 -1.29
CA ASP A 560 -20.68 13.29 -2.66
C ASP A 560 -19.59 12.80 -3.64
N ILE A 561 -18.35 13.27 -3.46
CA ILE A 561 -17.20 12.92 -4.29
C ILE A 561 -16.71 11.50 -3.99
N PHE A 562 -16.55 11.17 -2.71
CA PHE A 562 -16.09 9.86 -2.26
C PHE A 562 -16.97 9.34 -1.12
N PRO A 563 -18.03 8.56 -1.42
CA PRO A 563 -18.98 8.10 -0.41
C PRO A 563 -18.38 7.23 0.71
N SER A 564 -17.22 6.62 0.47
CA SER A 564 -16.48 5.82 1.46
C SER A 564 -15.40 6.62 2.20
N HIS A 565 -15.46 7.95 2.16
CA HIS A 565 -14.64 8.82 3.00
C HIS A 565 -15.19 8.84 4.43
N TRP A 566 -14.77 7.88 5.27
CA TRP A 566 -15.38 7.69 6.59
C TRP A 566 -15.13 8.83 7.58
N ASP A 567 -13.97 9.49 7.53
CA ASP A 567 -13.70 10.69 8.34
C ASP A 567 -14.68 11.83 7.98
N ALA A 568 -14.91 12.08 6.68
CA ALA A 568 -15.89 13.06 6.24
C ALA A 568 -17.33 12.69 6.58
N GLN A 569 -17.69 11.40 6.56
CA GLN A 569 -19.00 10.91 7.00
C GLN A 569 -19.20 11.16 8.49
N ALA A 570 -18.21 10.85 9.33
CA ALA A 570 -18.26 11.07 10.77
C ALA A 570 -18.39 12.56 11.11
N ASN A 571 -17.56 13.40 10.47
CA ASN A 571 -17.62 14.86 10.63
C ASN A 571 -18.97 15.44 10.16
N LEU A 572 -19.52 14.95 9.05
CA LEU A 572 -20.84 15.35 8.58
C LEU A 572 -21.94 14.98 9.58
N ALA A 573 -21.93 13.74 10.09
CA ALA A 573 -22.94 13.27 11.04
C ALA A 573 -22.95 14.09 12.32
N GLU A 574 -21.76 14.42 12.85
CA GLU A 574 -21.62 15.21 14.07
C GLU A 574 -22.01 16.67 13.84
N ALA A 575 -21.58 17.29 12.74
CA ALA A 575 -21.99 18.65 12.41
C ALA A 575 -23.51 18.76 12.24
N LEU A 576 -24.17 17.78 11.59
CA LEU A 576 -25.63 17.71 11.48
C LEU A 576 -26.32 17.53 12.83
N HIS A 577 -25.74 16.69 13.71
CA HIS A 577 -26.25 16.45 15.05
C HIS A 577 -26.23 17.75 15.88
N VAL A 578 -25.10 18.45 15.90
CA VAL A 578 -24.94 19.73 16.62
C VAL A 578 -25.84 20.82 16.04
N ASN A 579 -26.01 20.87 14.71
CA ASN A 579 -26.92 21.82 14.05
C ASN A 579 -28.41 21.50 14.28
N GLY A 580 -28.73 20.35 14.88
CA GLY A 580 -30.10 19.92 15.16
C GLY A 580 -30.82 19.27 13.99
N ASP A 581 -30.16 19.00 12.86
CA ASP A 581 -30.71 18.15 11.79
C ASP A 581 -30.54 16.66 12.14
N LEU A 582 -31.25 16.29 13.20
CA LEU A 582 -31.22 14.95 13.80
C LEU A 582 -31.60 13.85 12.79
N LYS A 583 -32.51 14.14 11.86
CA LYS A 583 -32.98 13.15 10.87
C LYS A 583 -31.88 12.80 9.87
N THR A 584 -31.19 13.81 9.36
CA THR A 584 -30.08 13.59 8.42
C THR A 584 -28.90 12.97 9.15
N ALA A 585 -28.56 13.44 10.36
CA ALA A 585 -27.52 12.84 11.20
C ALA A 585 -27.74 11.33 11.43
N ALA A 586 -28.96 10.92 11.81
CA ALA A 586 -29.29 9.50 11.99
C ALA A 586 -29.10 8.67 10.71
N THR A 587 -29.38 9.24 9.55
CA THR A 587 -29.16 8.58 8.25
C THR A 587 -27.66 8.35 8.01
N VAL A 588 -26.84 9.37 8.25
CA VAL A 588 -25.38 9.29 8.06
C VAL A 588 -24.75 8.31 9.05
N TYR A 589 -25.14 8.36 10.33
CA TYR A 589 -24.67 7.40 11.34
C TYR A 589 -24.99 5.94 10.98
N ARG A 590 -26.17 5.67 10.39
CA ARG A 590 -26.51 4.33 9.90
C ARG A 590 -25.60 3.89 8.75
N VAL A 591 -25.23 4.79 7.84
CA VAL A 591 -24.29 4.49 6.75
C VAL A 591 -22.91 4.11 7.30
N ILE A 592 -22.44 4.79 8.35
CA ILE A 592 -21.17 4.44 9.02
C ILE A 592 -21.27 3.05 9.67
N LEU A 593 -22.36 2.76 10.39
CA LEU A 593 -22.57 1.45 11.03
C LEU A 593 -22.81 0.30 10.04
N ASP A 594 -23.33 0.58 8.85
CA ASP A 594 -23.42 -0.42 7.78
C ASP A 594 -22.01 -0.84 7.30
N HIS A 595 -21.02 0.06 7.37
CA HIS A 595 -19.62 -0.23 7.06
C HIS A 595 -18.89 -0.91 8.22
N ASP A 596 -18.97 -0.32 9.43
CA ASP A 596 -18.43 -0.91 10.66
C ASP A 596 -19.52 -1.09 11.74
N PRO A 597 -20.17 -2.26 11.77
CA PRO A 597 -21.23 -2.56 12.75
C PRO A 597 -20.75 -2.66 14.20
N ARG A 598 -19.43 -2.56 14.45
CA ARG A 598 -18.83 -2.66 15.78
C ARG A 598 -18.33 -1.33 16.32
N ASP A 599 -18.49 -0.24 15.58
CA ASP A 599 -18.17 1.10 16.06
C ASP A 599 -19.14 1.50 17.19
N ALA A 600 -18.67 1.34 18.43
CA ALA A 600 -19.44 1.61 19.64
C ALA A 600 -19.78 3.10 19.77
N GLN A 601 -18.86 4.00 19.40
CA GLN A 601 -19.03 5.44 19.53
C GLN A 601 -20.12 5.93 18.57
N THR A 602 -20.06 5.50 17.31
CA THR A 602 -21.09 5.83 16.31
C THR A 602 -22.45 5.27 16.71
N ALA A 603 -22.50 4.05 17.26
CA ALA A 603 -23.74 3.47 17.76
C ALA A 603 -24.33 4.25 18.95
N ALA A 604 -23.50 4.73 19.88
CA ALA A 604 -23.93 5.58 20.99
C ALA A 604 -24.48 6.92 20.48
N SER A 605 -23.78 7.59 19.55
CA SER A 605 -24.24 8.84 18.92
C SER A 605 -25.56 8.64 18.17
N LEU A 606 -25.72 7.55 17.42
CA LEU A 606 -27.00 7.20 16.79
C LEU A 606 -28.10 7.00 17.84
N GLY A 607 -27.81 6.31 18.95
CA GLY A 607 -28.75 6.14 20.06
C GLY A 607 -29.22 7.47 20.64
N ASN A 608 -28.30 8.42 20.85
CA ASN A 608 -28.61 9.76 21.35
C ASN A 608 -29.55 10.51 20.39
N VAL A 609 -29.22 10.52 19.09
CA VAL A 609 -30.02 11.19 18.06
C VAL A 609 -31.41 10.57 17.91
N LEU A 610 -31.51 9.24 17.90
CA LEU A 610 -32.78 8.53 17.81
C LEU A 610 -33.66 8.76 19.04
N HIS A 611 -33.05 8.84 20.22
CA HIS A 611 -33.77 9.18 21.45
C HIS A 611 -34.36 10.59 21.37
N ALA A 612 -33.57 11.58 20.92
CA ALA A 612 -34.04 12.95 20.71
C ALA A 612 -35.16 13.05 19.64
N LEU A 613 -35.17 12.15 18.66
CA LEU A 613 -36.26 12.02 17.68
C LEU A 613 -37.51 11.29 18.23
N GLY A 614 -37.46 10.78 19.46
CA GLY A 614 -38.52 9.98 20.07
C GLY A 614 -38.62 8.54 19.54
N GLN A 615 -37.61 8.07 18.80
CA GLN A 615 -37.54 6.70 18.26
C GLN A 615 -36.94 5.74 19.29
N VAL A 616 -37.71 5.49 20.35
CA VAL A 616 -37.25 4.79 21.57
C VAL A 616 -36.71 3.37 21.29
N ASP A 617 -37.38 2.58 20.46
CA ASP A 617 -36.96 1.19 20.17
C ASP A 617 -35.67 1.12 19.35
N ASP A 618 -35.53 2.01 18.36
CA ASP A 618 -34.32 2.09 17.54
C ASP A 618 -33.14 2.63 18.37
N ALA A 619 -33.39 3.62 19.23
CA ALA A 619 -32.39 4.15 20.15
C ALA A 619 -31.85 3.07 21.08
N LEU A 620 -32.73 2.26 21.67
CA LEU A 620 -32.33 1.14 22.53
C LEU A 620 -31.48 0.12 21.75
N SER A 621 -31.88 -0.21 20.53
CA SER A 621 -31.12 -1.13 19.67
C SER A 621 -29.71 -0.60 19.38
N ALA A 622 -29.57 0.70 19.13
CA ALA A 622 -28.28 1.35 18.92
C ALA A 622 -27.41 1.34 20.19
N TYR A 623 -27.97 1.66 21.36
CA TYR A 623 -27.24 1.55 22.63
C TYR A 623 -26.83 0.12 22.97
N GLU A 624 -27.67 -0.88 22.68
CA GLU A 624 -27.32 -2.29 22.86
C GLU A 624 -26.12 -2.71 22.00
N ILE A 625 -25.99 -2.16 20.78
CA ILE A 625 -24.80 -2.33 19.95
C ILE A 625 -23.60 -1.64 20.60
N ALA A 626 -23.76 -0.40 21.07
CA ALA A 626 -22.69 0.37 21.70
C ALA A 626 -22.13 -0.36 22.94
N VAL A 627 -22.96 -0.68 23.94
CA VAL A 627 -22.52 -1.34 25.18
C VAL A 627 -21.99 -2.76 24.96
N LYS A 628 -22.41 -3.44 23.88
CA LYS A 628 -21.87 -4.75 23.52
C LYS A 628 -20.42 -4.65 23.02
N ASN A 629 -20.09 -3.58 22.30
CA ASN A 629 -18.77 -3.40 21.69
C ASN A 629 -17.82 -2.58 22.57
N ASP A 630 -18.34 -1.69 23.41
CA ASP A 630 -17.63 -1.07 24.52
C ASP A 630 -18.47 -1.15 25.82
N PRO A 631 -18.29 -2.23 26.60
CA PRO A 631 -19.00 -2.38 27.87
C PRO A 631 -18.61 -1.36 28.93
N SER A 632 -17.46 -0.71 28.80
CA SER A 632 -16.91 0.17 29.84
C SER A 632 -17.46 1.60 29.82
N ASP A 633 -18.20 1.97 28.77
CA ASP A 633 -18.79 3.30 28.63
C ASP A 633 -19.98 3.49 29.58
N ALA A 634 -19.69 4.05 30.75
CA ALA A 634 -20.67 4.37 31.78
C ALA A 634 -21.74 5.38 31.30
N VAL A 635 -21.39 6.31 30.40
CA VAL A 635 -22.31 7.32 29.87
C VAL A 635 -23.38 6.65 29.01
N THR A 636 -22.96 5.74 28.12
CA THR A 636 -23.90 4.99 27.28
C THR A 636 -24.83 4.10 28.10
N HIS A 637 -24.33 3.41 29.15
CA HIS A 637 -25.20 2.65 30.06
C HIS A 637 -26.24 3.54 30.76
N ASN A 638 -25.85 4.73 31.22
CA ASN A 638 -26.77 5.69 31.82
C ASN A 638 -27.82 6.21 30.83
N ASN A 639 -27.41 6.54 29.60
CA ASN A 639 -28.32 6.98 28.54
C ASN A 639 -29.30 5.87 28.17
N MET A 640 -28.82 4.62 28.05
CA MET A 640 -29.67 3.45 27.82
C MET A 640 -30.69 3.25 28.95
N GLY A 641 -30.27 3.41 30.21
CA GLY A 641 -31.17 3.37 31.38
C GLY A 641 -32.28 4.41 31.31
N THR A 642 -31.95 5.62 30.85
CA THR A 642 -32.91 6.72 30.67
C THR A 642 -33.97 6.38 29.62
N VAL A 643 -33.55 5.79 28.51
CA VAL A 643 -34.46 5.33 27.44
C VAL A 643 -35.34 4.17 27.91
N LEU A 644 -34.79 3.21 28.65
CA LEU A 644 -35.54 2.09 29.22
C LEU A 644 -36.59 2.57 30.24
N GLN A 645 -36.23 3.56 31.06
CA GLN A 645 -37.16 4.19 31.99
C GLN A 645 -38.30 4.91 31.26
N ALA A 646 -38.00 5.66 30.20
CA ALA A 646 -39.02 6.32 29.37
C ALA A 646 -39.97 5.31 28.69
N LYS A 647 -39.49 4.10 28.39
CA LYS A 647 -40.28 2.97 27.88
C LYS A 647 -41.12 2.28 28.97
N GLY A 648 -40.85 2.54 30.25
CA GLY A 648 -41.49 1.91 31.39
C GLY A 648 -40.85 0.59 31.85
N ASP A 649 -39.71 0.20 31.27
CA ASP A 649 -38.98 -1.02 31.65
C ASP A 649 -38.07 -0.75 32.85
N SER A 650 -38.70 -0.60 34.02
CA SER A 650 -38.01 -0.15 35.24
C SER A 650 -36.92 -1.11 35.71
N ALA A 651 -37.12 -2.43 35.53
CA ALA A 651 -36.14 -3.43 35.94
C ALA A 651 -34.84 -3.30 35.12
N ARG A 652 -34.94 -3.28 33.78
CA ARG A 652 -33.75 -3.13 32.92
C ARG A 652 -33.12 -1.76 33.05
N ALA A 653 -33.90 -0.70 33.28
CA ALA A 653 -33.37 0.62 33.54
C ALA A 653 -32.48 0.64 34.79
N ALA A 654 -32.94 0.04 35.89
CA ALA A 654 -32.14 -0.08 37.11
C ALA A 654 -30.84 -0.87 36.89
N ASP A 655 -30.87 -1.94 36.09
CA ASP A 655 -29.68 -2.71 35.75
C ASP A 655 -28.68 -1.89 34.92
N ALA A 656 -29.16 -1.14 33.93
CA ALA A 656 -28.32 -0.26 33.12
C ALA A 656 -27.65 0.85 33.97
N TYR A 657 -28.38 1.49 34.88
CA TYR A 657 -27.78 2.48 35.79
C TYR A 657 -26.77 1.85 36.75
N ARG A 658 -27.01 0.62 37.23
CA ARG A 658 -26.03 -0.11 38.05
C ARG A 658 -24.77 -0.44 37.27
N SER A 659 -24.89 -0.85 36.00
CA SER A 659 -23.74 -1.06 35.12
C SER A 659 -22.95 0.24 34.92
N ALA A 660 -23.63 1.37 34.71
CA ALA A 660 -22.96 2.68 34.64
C ALA A 660 -22.16 2.98 35.90
N ILE A 661 -22.72 2.71 37.09
CA ILE A 661 -22.06 2.90 38.39
C ILE A 661 -20.91 1.90 38.60
N GLU A 662 -21.03 0.66 38.11
CA GLU A 662 -19.98 -0.35 38.19
C GLU A 662 -18.75 0.07 37.38
N HIS A 663 -18.97 0.65 36.20
CA HIS A 663 -17.90 1.13 35.33
C HIS A 663 -17.35 2.50 35.74
N ASP A 664 -18.18 3.38 36.29
CA ASP A 664 -17.76 4.65 36.91
C ASP A 664 -18.51 4.93 38.22
N ALA A 665 -17.89 4.55 39.34
CA ALA A 665 -18.43 4.77 40.67
C ALA A 665 -18.44 6.26 41.10
N SER A 666 -17.82 7.16 40.32
CA SER A 666 -17.85 8.60 40.55
C SER A 666 -18.99 9.29 39.79
N TYR A 667 -19.76 8.55 38.98
CA TYR A 667 -20.79 9.11 38.13
C TYR A 667 -22.08 9.45 38.89
N ALA A 668 -22.10 10.64 39.51
CA ALA A 668 -23.20 11.10 40.35
C ALA A 668 -24.58 11.09 39.64
N MET A 669 -24.60 11.31 38.32
CA MET A 669 -25.83 11.31 37.52
C MET A 669 -26.46 9.92 37.42
N ALA A 670 -25.66 8.86 37.30
CA ALA A 670 -26.17 7.49 37.27
C ALA A 670 -26.82 7.08 38.61
N TYR A 671 -26.22 7.50 39.74
CA TYR A 671 -26.84 7.32 41.06
C TYR A 671 -28.16 8.08 41.19
N PHE A 672 -28.22 9.33 40.71
CA PHE A 672 -29.44 10.11 40.71
C PHE A 672 -30.54 9.45 39.87
N ASN A 673 -30.23 9.05 38.64
CA ASN A 673 -31.18 8.41 37.73
C ASN A 673 -31.67 7.04 38.26
N LEU A 674 -30.78 6.25 38.87
CA LEU A 674 -31.16 5.03 39.59
C LEU A 674 -32.14 5.33 40.73
N GLY A 675 -31.85 6.36 41.54
CA GLY A 675 -32.74 6.80 42.61
C GLY A 675 -34.14 7.18 42.11
N VAL A 676 -34.22 7.95 41.01
CA VAL A 676 -35.49 8.33 40.38
C VAL A 676 -36.26 7.10 39.91
N ASN A 677 -35.58 6.14 39.28
CA ASN A 677 -36.21 4.90 38.82
C ASN A 677 -36.76 4.04 39.98
N LEU A 678 -35.96 3.85 41.03
CA LEU A 678 -36.33 3.09 42.23
C LEU A 678 -37.50 3.76 42.97
N GLN A 679 -37.47 5.08 43.13
CA GLN A 679 -38.54 5.84 43.76
C GLN A 679 -39.86 5.68 42.99
N SER A 680 -39.81 5.77 41.65
CA SER A 680 -41.00 5.54 40.81
C SER A 680 -41.54 4.11 40.88
N SER A 681 -40.68 3.15 41.26
CA SER A 681 -41.04 1.75 41.48
C SER A 681 -41.49 1.44 42.93
N GLY A 682 -41.55 2.46 43.80
CA GLY A 682 -41.92 2.31 45.22
C GLY A 682 -40.83 1.75 46.12
N LEU A 683 -39.60 1.56 45.60
CA LEU A 683 -38.44 1.06 46.34
C LEU A 683 -37.73 2.23 47.04
N LEU A 684 -38.42 2.82 48.03
CA LEU A 684 -38.01 4.08 48.65
C LEU A 684 -36.69 3.98 49.43
N VAL A 685 -36.41 2.84 50.07
CA VAL A 685 -35.18 2.65 50.86
C VAL A 685 -33.96 2.62 49.95
N GLU A 686 -34.01 1.84 48.88
CA GLU A 686 -32.92 1.80 47.90
C GLU A 686 -32.77 3.13 47.15
N ALA A 687 -33.86 3.86 46.90
CA ALA A 687 -33.83 5.19 46.31
C ALA A 687 -33.09 6.20 47.20
N ILE A 688 -33.34 6.18 48.52
CA ILE A 688 -32.64 7.02 49.50
C ILE A 688 -31.12 6.77 49.45
N ASP A 689 -30.70 5.50 49.39
CA ASP A 689 -29.28 5.14 49.32
C ASP A 689 -28.63 5.61 48.01
N ALA A 690 -29.34 5.50 46.90
CA ALA A 690 -28.89 6.02 45.60
C ALA A 690 -28.71 7.54 45.64
N TYR A 691 -29.70 8.29 46.15
CA TYR A 691 -29.58 9.74 46.26
C TYR A 691 -28.50 10.19 47.24
N ARG A 692 -28.32 9.51 48.37
CA ARG A 692 -27.21 9.79 49.30
C ARG A 692 -25.86 9.62 48.64
N ASN A 693 -25.69 8.61 47.77
CA ASN A 693 -24.47 8.47 47.00
C ASN A 693 -24.29 9.58 45.96
N ALA A 694 -25.35 9.97 45.24
CA ALA A 694 -25.31 11.09 44.30
C ALA A 694 -24.89 12.40 44.99
N THR A 695 -25.48 12.71 46.15
CA THR A 695 -25.18 13.93 46.91
C THR A 695 -23.86 13.87 47.66
N ARG A 696 -23.38 12.67 48.03
CA ARG A 696 -22.01 12.49 48.56
C ARG A 696 -20.96 12.83 47.49
N LEU A 697 -21.19 12.43 46.24
CA LEU A 697 -20.31 12.71 45.11
C LEU A 697 -20.41 14.17 44.66
N LYS A 698 -21.63 14.71 44.59
CA LYS A 698 -21.92 16.10 44.25
C LYS A 698 -22.81 16.75 45.33
N PRO A 699 -22.23 17.34 46.40
CA PRO A 699 -22.98 17.95 47.50
C PRO A 699 -23.89 19.12 47.09
N SER A 700 -23.65 19.74 45.94
CA SER A 700 -24.48 20.81 45.37
C SER A 700 -25.59 20.30 44.43
N TYR A 701 -25.82 18.98 44.34
CA TYR A 701 -26.82 18.42 43.43
C TYR A 701 -28.24 18.65 43.97
N SER A 702 -28.80 19.83 43.70
CA SER A 702 -30.08 20.30 44.24
C SER A 702 -31.24 19.35 43.96
N ASP A 703 -31.35 18.80 42.75
CA ASP A 703 -32.42 17.86 42.38
C ASP A 703 -32.34 16.54 43.15
N ALA A 704 -31.13 16.00 43.31
CA ALA A 704 -30.88 14.80 44.11
C ALA A 704 -31.20 15.04 45.59
N LEU A 705 -30.85 16.21 46.14
CA LEU A 705 -31.18 16.60 47.52
C LEU A 705 -32.69 16.76 47.73
N ASN A 706 -33.40 17.39 46.80
CA ASN A 706 -34.85 17.50 46.86
C ASN A 706 -35.53 16.11 46.80
N ASN A 707 -35.10 15.24 45.88
CA ASN A 707 -35.68 13.91 45.76
C ASN A 707 -35.32 13.00 46.95
N LEU A 708 -34.13 13.14 47.52
CA LEU A 708 -33.76 12.51 48.79
C LEU A 708 -34.70 12.95 49.92
N GLY A 709 -34.95 14.25 50.03
CA GLY A 709 -35.88 14.79 51.03
C GLY A 709 -37.29 14.22 50.87
N TYR A 710 -37.76 14.13 49.62
CA TYR A 710 -39.05 13.54 49.29
C TYR A 710 -39.14 12.07 49.71
N ALA A 711 -38.15 11.26 49.32
CA ALA A 711 -38.12 9.85 49.68
C ALA A 711 -38.07 9.63 51.21
N LEU A 712 -37.27 10.41 51.94
CA LEU A 712 -37.19 10.37 53.40
C LEU A 712 -38.54 10.72 54.05
N GLN A 713 -39.18 11.78 53.57
CA GLN A 713 -40.52 12.19 54.02
C GLN A 713 -41.56 11.08 53.79
N SER A 714 -41.53 10.41 52.62
CA SER A 714 -42.42 9.29 52.32
C SER A 714 -42.18 8.06 53.21
N THR A 715 -40.98 7.91 53.80
CA THR A 715 -40.68 6.87 54.79
C THR A 715 -40.91 7.29 56.25
N GLY A 716 -41.37 8.52 56.48
CA GLY A 716 -41.63 9.07 57.82
C GLY A 716 -40.44 9.74 58.50
N ASP A 717 -39.27 9.79 57.86
CA ASP A 717 -38.10 10.53 58.37
C ASP A 717 -38.20 12.02 58.02
N TYR A 718 -39.12 12.72 58.68
CA TYR A 718 -39.35 14.15 58.46
C TYR A 718 -38.13 15.00 58.85
N ALA A 719 -37.34 14.58 59.84
CA ALA A 719 -36.16 15.31 60.28
C ALA A 719 -35.06 15.28 59.20
N GLY A 720 -34.76 14.09 58.67
CA GLY A 720 -33.84 13.92 57.55
C GLY A 720 -34.33 14.62 56.28
N ALA A 721 -35.64 14.57 56.00
CA ALA A 721 -36.23 15.27 54.87
C ALA A 721 -36.03 16.79 54.92
N ILE A 722 -36.31 17.41 56.08
CA ILE A 722 -36.11 18.85 56.31
C ILE A 722 -34.65 19.25 56.07
N ASP A 723 -33.69 18.44 56.52
CA ASP A 723 -32.28 18.72 56.32
C ASP A 723 -31.91 18.67 54.83
N ALA A 724 -32.34 17.62 54.12
CA ALA A 724 -32.11 17.48 52.68
C ALA A 724 -32.71 18.64 51.87
N TYR A 725 -33.94 19.07 52.17
CA TYR A 725 -34.55 20.22 51.48
C TYR A 725 -33.83 21.53 51.78
N ARG A 726 -33.37 21.74 53.02
CA ARG A 726 -32.56 22.92 53.36
C ARG A 726 -31.26 22.94 52.57
N GLN A 727 -30.58 21.80 52.47
CA GLN A 727 -29.38 21.67 51.65
C GLN A 727 -29.68 21.94 50.16
N ALA A 728 -30.82 21.43 49.64
CA ALA A 728 -31.25 21.71 48.27
C ALA A 728 -31.44 23.22 48.01
N LEU A 729 -32.01 23.94 48.98
CA LEU A 729 -32.22 25.40 48.90
C LEU A 729 -30.92 26.21 49.11
N VAL A 730 -29.93 25.65 49.82
CA VAL A 730 -28.59 26.24 49.88
C VAL A 730 -27.92 26.13 48.52
N ALA A 731 -28.04 24.97 47.85
CA ALA A 731 -27.49 24.75 46.52
C ALA A 731 -28.25 25.55 45.44
N ASN A 732 -29.57 25.65 45.53
CA ASN A 732 -30.41 26.43 44.63
C ASN A 732 -31.49 27.20 45.43
N PRO A 733 -31.24 28.48 45.78
CA PRO A 733 -32.18 29.30 46.55
C PRO A 733 -33.55 29.52 45.89
N ASN A 734 -33.62 29.39 44.56
CA ASN A 734 -34.82 29.58 43.76
C ASN A 734 -35.58 28.27 43.48
N PHE A 735 -35.26 27.18 44.20
CA PHE A 735 -35.91 25.90 43.99
C PHE A 735 -37.30 25.84 44.65
N ASP A 736 -38.32 26.27 43.91
CA ASP A 736 -39.70 26.40 44.43
C ASP A 736 -40.28 25.07 44.96
N SER A 737 -40.06 23.95 44.25
CA SER A 737 -40.51 22.63 44.69
C SER A 737 -39.90 22.23 46.03
N ALA A 738 -38.59 22.43 46.22
CA ALA A 738 -37.92 22.14 47.49
C ALA A 738 -38.43 23.01 48.64
N ARG A 739 -38.77 24.28 48.36
CA ARG A 739 -39.36 25.19 49.36
C ARG A 739 -40.75 24.73 49.80
N LEU A 740 -41.60 24.31 48.85
CA LEU A 740 -42.92 23.77 49.15
C LEU A 740 -42.82 22.48 49.97
N ASN A 741 -41.96 21.56 49.54
CA ASN A 741 -41.75 20.29 50.22
C ASN A 741 -41.22 20.48 51.65
N LEU A 742 -40.29 21.43 51.85
CA LEU A 742 -39.79 21.81 53.18
C LEU A 742 -40.92 22.32 54.09
N GLN A 743 -41.81 23.18 53.58
CA GLN A 743 -42.93 23.71 54.34
C GLN A 743 -43.88 22.58 54.79
N GLN A 744 -44.18 21.64 53.89
CA GLN A 744 -45.03 20.49 54.19
C GLN A 744 -44.40 19.60 55.26
N ALA A 745 -43.10 19.27 55.13
CA ALA A 745 -42.39 18.44 56.08
C ALA A 745 -42.32 19.11 57.48
N LEU A 746 -42.11 20.43 57.55
CA LEU A 746 -42.11 21.19 58.80
C LEU A 746 -43.49 21.18 59.49
N SER A 747 -44.57 21.30 58.71
CA SER A 747 -45.94 21.23 59.25
C SER A 747 -46.23 19.86 59.86
N LYS A 748 -45.90 18.78 59.14
CA LYS A 748 -46.14 17.40 59.61
C LYS A 748 -45.32 17.04 60.85
N LEU A 749 -44.09 17.55 60.98
CA LEU A 749 -43.27 17.35 62.18
C LEU A 749 -43.86 18.06 63.42
N ALA A 750 -44.54 19.20 63.23
CA ALA A 750 -45.14 19.97 64.33
C ALA A 750 -46.41 19.32 64.92
N ASP A 751 -47.11 18.49 64.15
CA ASP A 751 -48.41 17.88 64.53
C ASP A 751 -48.27 16.59 65.37
N GLY A 752 -47.06 16.20 65.81
CA GLY A 752 -46.87 15.13 66.81
C GLY A 752 -46.84 13.69 66.28
N GLY A 753 -46.68 13.48 64.97
CA GLY A 753 -46.16 12.24 64.39
C GLY A 753 -46.91 10.94 64.72
N ASP A 754 -48.15 10.82 64.24
CA ASP A 754 -48.71 9.54 63.76
C ASP A 754 -49.83 9.90 62.78
N ILE A 755 -49.90 9.22 61.62
CA ILE A 755 -51.09 8.92 60.77
C ILE A 755 -50.68 8.69 59.29
N ASP A 756 -51.02 7.48 58.85
CA ASP A 756 -51.25 6.87 57.53
C ASP A 756 -50.47 7.33 56.27
N ALA A 757 -49.88 6.35 55.58
CA ALA A 757 -49.12 6.51 54.33
C ALA A 757 -49.98 6.98 53.14
N SER A 758 -51.31 7.04 53.29
CA SER A 758 -52.26 7.47 52.25
C SER A 758 -52.41 8.99 52.09
N ASP A 759 -51.86 9.79 53.01
CA ASP A 759 -51.98 11.27 53.00
C ASP A 759 -50.89 11.98 52.15
N VAL A 760 -49.99 11.23 51.51
CA VAL A 760 -48.90 11.77 50.69
C VAL A 760 -49.31 11.74 49.22
N ASP A 761 -49.79 12.88 48.73
CA ASP A 761 -50.14 13.05 47.31
C ASP A 761 -48.85 12.98 46.47
N VAL A 762 -48.72 11.94 45.63
CA VAL A 762 -47.51 11.64 44.85
C VAL A 762 -47.42 12.57 43.64
N ALA A 763 -47.00 13.81 43.86
CA ALA A 763 -46.55 14.68 42.80
C ALA A 763 -45.08 14.36 42.46
N LEU A 764 -44.88 13.31 41.66
CA LEU A 764 -43.61 13.10 40.95
C LEU A 764 -43.29 14.39 40.18
N VAL A 765 -42.09 14.94 40.38
CA VAL A 765 -41.50 15.90 39.45
C VAL A 765 -41.36 15.17 38.12
N GLN A 766 -42.40 15.25 37.29
CA GLN A 766 -42.31 14.78 35.92
C GLN A 766 -41.27 15.64 35.24
N ASN A 767 -40.31 14.96 34.61
CA ASN A 767 -39.33 15.57 33.74
C ASN A 767 -40.08 16.18 32.54
N THR A 768 -40.53 17.43 32.65
CA THR A 768 -41.14 18.15 31.53
C THR A 768 -40.07 18.96 30.81
N SER A 769 -39.34 18.30 29.93
CA SER A 769 -38.84 18.93 28.71
C SER A 769 -39.64 18.41 27.51
N SER A 770 -40.91 18.80 27.40
CA SER A 770 -41.62 19.03 26.12
C SER A 770 -43.13 19.24 26.32
N SER A 771 -43.62 20.47 26.14
CA SER A 771 -44.71 20.82 25.22
C SER A 771 -45.27 22.21 25.55
N HIS A 772 -45.06 23.16 24.64
CA HIS A 772 -45.86 24.38 24.55
C HIS A 772 -47.31 24.01 24.17
N PRO A 773 -48.35 24.64 24.73
CA PRO A 773 -49.72 24.43 24.28
C PRO A 773 -49.96 25.22 22.99
N ALA A 774 -50.27 24.52 21.91
CA ALA A 774 -50.83 25.12 20.71
C ALA A 774 -52.25 25.64 21.02
N LYS A 775 -52.44 26.96 20.87
CA LYS A 775 -53.76 27.62 20.85
C LYS A 775 -54.62 27.03 19.73
N LYS A 776 -55.79 26.50 20.06
CA LYS A 776 -56.91 26.33 19.12
C LYS A 776 -57.87 27.50 19.25
N THR A 777 -57.97 28.30 18.20
CA THR A 777 -59.14 29.12 17.87
C THR A 777 -59.84 28.46 16.69
N THR A 778 -61.05 27.93 16.91
CA THR A 778 -62.07 27.66 15.89
C THR A 778 -62.77 28.99 15.55
N THR A 779 -63.23 29.32 14.33
CA THR A 779 -64.06 28.58 13.36
C THR A 779 -64.14 29.33 12.00
N ASN A 780 -64.47 28.56 10.94
CA ASN A 780 -65.21 28.91 9.70
C ASN A 780 -64.47 29.71 8.59
N SER A 781 -64.56 29.39 7.30
CA SER A 781 -65.35 28.41 6.55
C SER A 781 -64.86 28.26 5.08
N ASP A 782 -65.36 27.20 4.43
CA ASP A 782 -65.72 27.05 3.01
C ASP A 782 -64.73 26.65 1.88
N ILE A 783 -64.81 25.35 1.52
CA ILE A 783 -65.04 24.69 0.21
C ILE A 783 -64.51 25.34 -1.10
N VAL A 784 -63.72 24.59 -1.90
CA VAL A 784 -64.04 24.02 -3.26
C VAL A 784 -62.76 23.64 -4.05
N GLU A 785 -62.74 22.37 -4.45
CA GLU A 785 -62.17 21.68 -5.64
C GLU A 785 -61.10 22.30 -6.57
N GLY A 786 -60.12 21.47 -6.93
CA GLY A 786 -59.84 21.14 -8.34
C GLY A 786 -58.60 21.78 -9.01
N PRO A 787 -58.01 21.12 -10.03
CA PRO A 787 -56.57 21.13 -10.30
C PRO A 787 -56.18 21.86 -11.61
N GLU A 788 -54.88 22.11 -11.82
CA GLU A 788 -54.12 21.87 -13.08
C GLU A 788 -52.90 22.78 -13.29
N THR A 789 -51.79 22.10 -13.57
CA THR A 789 -50.65 22.37 -14.47
C THR A 789 -50.38 23.74 -15.11
N THR A 790 -49.05 23.96 -15.24
CA THR A 790 -48.26 24.45 -16.39
C THR A 790 -47.70 25.89 -16.45
N THR A 791 -46.38 25.91 -16.74
CA THR A 791 -45.57 26.85 -17.54
C THR A 791 -44.97 28.14 -16.93
N MET A 792 -43.63 28.11 -16.81
CA MET A 792 -42.65 29.20 -16.97
C MET A 792 -42.61 29.76 -18.43
N PRO A 793 -41.79 30.78 -18.80
CA PRO A 793 -41.37 32.07 -18.18
C PRO A 793 -41.43 33.20 -19.29
N PRO A 794 -40.56 34.26 -19.42
CA PRO A 794 -39.61 34.95 -18.52
C PRO A 794 -39.63 36.51 -18.56
N GLU A 795 -38.81 37.11 -17.68
CA GLU A 795 -37.88 38.25 -17.90
C GLU A 795 -38.30 39.75 -17.82
N LYS A 796 -37.34 40.52 -17.25
CA LYS A 796 -37.11 41.99 -17.16
C LYS A 796 -37.91 42.73 -16.06
N GLY A 797 -37.34 43.64 -15.27
CA GLY A 797 -36.02 44.26 -15.21
C GLY A 797 -36.13 45.61 -14.49
N GLU A 798 -35.18 45.88 -13.60
CA GLU A 798 -34.67 47.19 -13.13
C GLU A 798 -35.52 48.20 -12.32
N SER A 799 -34.74 48.97 -11.51
CA SER A 799 -35.04 50.16 -10.70
C SER A 799 -35.66 49.90 -9.32
N GLY A 800 -35.23 50.49 -8.20
CA GLY A 800 -34.24 51.53 -7.94
C GLY A 800 -34.62 52.27 -6.64
N GLY A 801 -33.62 52.78 -5.91
CA GLY A 801 -33.75 53.80 -4.85
C GLY A 801 -34.04 53.24 -3.44
N ASP A 802 -33.07 53.25 -2.53
CA ASP A 802 -32.57 54.36 -1.68
C ASP A 802 -33.44 54.65 -0.44
N ASP A 803 -32.69 54.76 0.66
CA ASP A 803 -32.86 55.69 1.78
C ASP A 803 -33.37 55.17 3.14
N THR A 804 -32.41 55.13 4.07
CA THR A 804 -32.45 55.73 5.44
C THR A 804 -33.44 55.09 6.43
N GLU A 805 -33.25 55.01 7.74
CA GLU A 805 -32.32 55.54 8.73
C GLU A 805 -32.65 54.83 10.06
N GLN A 806 -31.82 55.04 11.10
CA GLN A 806 -32.14 54.93 12.53
C GLN A 806 -32.07 53.55 13.21
N SER A 807 -30.90 53.29 13.80
CA SER A 807 -30.75 52.73 15.16
C SER A 807 -31.43 53.65 16.20
N PRO A 808 -31.86 53.18 17.39
CA PRO A 808 -30.89 52.85 18.45
C PRO A 808 -31.30 51.75 19.47
N SER A 809 -30.30 51.42 20.31
CA SER A 809 -30.38 51.09 21.74
C SER A 809 -30.72 49.66 22.19
N SER A 810 -29.63 48.98 22.58
CA SER A 810 -29.40 48.32 23.87
C SER A 810 -30.47 47.37 24.40
N VAL A 811 -30.21 46.07 24.24
CA VAL A 811 -30.76 45.01 25.08
C VAL A 811 -29.60 44.38 25.83
N GLN A 812 -29.71 44.37 27.16
CA GLN A 812 -28.84 43.60 28.05
C GLN A 812 -29.00 42.12 27.72
N GLU A 813 -27.92 41.46 27.31
CA GLU A 813 -27.81 40.00 27.35
C GLU A 813 -27.88 39.56 28.81
N VAL A 814 -28.96 38.86 29.17
CA VAL A 814 -28.95 37.89 30.25
C VAL A 814 -28.72 36.55 29.58
N THR A 815 -27.45 36.15 29.50
CA THR A 815 -27.03 34.78 29.24
C THR A 815 -27.61 33.90 30.34
N VAL A 816 -28.50 32.97 29.96
CA VAL A 816 -28.81 31.81 30.80
C VAL A 816 -27.94 30.68 30.29
N GLU A 817 -26.90 30.38 31.06
CA GLU A 817 -26.01 29.22 30.89
C GLU A 817 -26.85 27.94 30.89
N PHE A 818 -26.78 27.19 29.78
CA PHE A 818 -27.11 25.78 29.78
C PHE A 818 -25.87 25.04 30.30
N ASP A 819 -25.86 24.67 31.58
CA ASP A 819 -24.93 23.67 32.12
C ASP A 819 -25.38 22.27 31.66
N ALA A 820 -25.19 22.00 30.38
CA ALA A 820 -24.94 20.65 29.90
C ALA A 820 -23.42 20.55 29.78
N GLU A 821 -22.77 19.88 30.73
CA GLU A 821 -21.39 19.41 30.55
C GLU A 821 -21.39 18.39 29.41
N TYR A 822 -21.31 18.93 28.20
CA TYR A 822 -20.98 18.25 26.97
C TYR A 822 -19.48 17.92 27.09
N VAL A 823 -19.14 16.65 27.22
CA VAL A 823 -17.75 16.20 27.10
C VAL A 823 -17.51 15.97 25.61
N PRO A 824 -16.82 16.85 24.87
CA PRO A 824 -16.42 16.53 23.52
C PRO A 824 -15.46 15.35 23.57
N VAL A 825 -15.82 14.24 22.91
CA VAL A 825 -14.87 13.16 22.62
C VAL A 825 -13.86 13.73 21.63
N ARG A 826 -12.74 14.26 22.15
CA ARG A 826 -11.57 14.54 21.32
C ARG A 826 -11.05 13.22 20.78
N ILE A 827 -11.13 13.04 19.46
CA ILE A 827 -10.34 12.03 18.77
C ILE A 827 -8.88 12.33 19.05
N ASN A 828 -8.25 11.43 19.82
CA ASN A 828 -6.84 11.45 20.10
C ASN A 828 -6.11 11.10 18.78
N ARG A 829 -5.75 12.11 17.98
CA ARG A 829 -4.73 11.95 16.94
C ARG A 829 -3.39 11.88 17.64
N SER A 830 -2.76 10.72 17.59
CA SER A 830 -1.44 10.44 18.13
C SER A 830 -0.37 11.30 17.42
N PHE A 831 0.00 12.41 18.04
CA PHE A 831 1.30 13.05 17.85
C PHE A 831 2.11 12.85 19.13
N SER A 832 3.16 12.04 19.03
CA SER A 832 4.09 11.78 20.13
C SER A 832 5.20 12.83 20.14
N GLU A 833 5.21 13.72 21.13
CA GLU A 833 6.43 14.43 21.56
C GLU A 833 6.43 14.61 23.08
N SER A 834 7.48 14.09 23.73
CA SER A 834 8.44 14.92 24.47
C SER A 834 9.52 14.06 25.11
N ALA A 835 10.76 14.50 24.91
CA ALA A 835 11.91 14.15 25.70
C ALA A 835 11.86 14.89 27.05
N ASP A 836 12.44 14.31 28.11
CA ASP A 836 13.40 15.04 28.95
C ASP A 836 14.28 14.11 29.80
N GLN A 837 15.49 14.62 30.06
CA GLN A 837 16.71 13.96 30.51
C GLN A 837 16.90 13.88 32.03
N GLU A 838 17.82 12.99 32.46
CA GLU A 838 18.97 13.16 33.39
C GLU A 838 19.24 11.84 34.16
N GLY A 839 20.44 11.28 34.37
CA GLY A 839 21.82 11.64 34.00
C GLY A 839 22.84 10.61 34.58
N ALA A 840 24.00 10.48 33.89
CA ALA A 840 25.36 10.03 34.29
C ALA A 840 25.57 8.67 35.04
N TRP A 841 26.53 7.78 34.71
CA TRP A 841 28.00 7.95 34.79
C TRP A 841 28.82 6.89 33.98
N SER A 842 29.84 7.37 33.26
CA SER A 842 31.22 6.88 33.05
C SER A 842 31.60 5.44 32.61
N SER A 843 32.33 5.39 31.48
CA SER A 843 33.73 4.91 31.28
C SER A 843 34.07 3.61 30.51
N THR A 844 34.78 3.85 29.39
CA THR A 844 35.81 3.06 28.67
C THR A 844 35.46 2.02 27.58
N PRO A 845 36.29 1.91 26.52
CA PRO A 845 35.90 1.36 25.22
C PRO A 845 36.50 -0.03 24.96
N THR A 846 35.72 -0.93 24.35
CA THR A 846 36.23 -2.19 23.80
C THR A 846 35.79 -2.34 22.35
N MET A 847 36.80 -2.32 21.47
CA MET A 847 36.72 -2.66 20.05
C MET A 847 36.09 -4.05 19.85
N ALA A 848 34.91 -4.12 19.24
CA ALA A 848 34.38 -5.34 18.64
C ALA A 848 33.17 -5.03 17.74
N SER A 849 33.37 -4.36 16.60
CA SER A 849 32.32 -4.24 15.57
C SER A 849 32.92 -4.10 14.19
N GLU A 850 33.30 -5.23 13.57
CA GLU A 850 33.76 -5.22 12.17
C GLU A 850 33.55 -6.55 11.42
N LYS A 851 32.61 -7.40 11.87
CA LYS A 851 32.43 -8.75 11.27
C LYS A 851 30.98 -9.19 11.04
N SER A 852 30.10 -8.30 10.58
CA SER A 852 28.79 -8.70 10.00
C SER A 852 28.53 -8.21 8.57
N GLY A 853 29.33 -7.27 8.03
CA GLY A 853 29.04 -6.65 6.72
C GLY A 853 29.15 -7.56 5.49
N ILE A 854 29.89 -8.68 5.55
CA ILE A 854 30.06 -9.60 4.40
C ILE A 854 28.77 -10.40 4.12
N ILE A 855 28.01 -10.66 5.18
CA ILE A 855 26.94 -11.64 5.21
C ILE A 855 25.62 -11.01 4.78
N ASP A 856 25.35 -9.79 5.24
CA ASP A 856 24.14 -9.04 4.86
C ASP A 856 24.19 -8.60 3.38
N SER A 857 25.39 -8.37 2.83
CA SER A 857 25.58 -7.89 1.45
C SER A 857 25.36 -8.97 0.38
N LEU A 858 25.66 -10.24 0.69
CA LEU A 858 25.42 -11.37 -0.22
C LEU A 858 23.97 -11.88 -0.13
N SER A 859 23.35 -11.84 1.06
CA SER A 859 21.94 -12.24 1.23
C SER A 859 20.95 -11.18 0.73
N CYS A 860 21.24 -9.86 0.84
CA CYS A 860 20.47 -8.81 0.14
C CYS A 860 20.57 -8.92 -1.39
N TRP A 861 21.65 -9.51 -1.91
CA TRP A 861 21.88 -9.70 -3.34
C TRP A 861 21.14 -10.93 -3.90
N PHE A 862 21.07 -12.04 -3.17
CA PHE A 862 20.36 -13.24 -3.62
C PHE A 862 18.83 -13.12 -3.59
N ASN A 863 18.28 -12.41 -2.60
CA ASN A 863 16.83 -12.15 -2.53
C ASN A 863 16.30 -11.37 -3.75
N ASN A 864 17.15 -10.55 -4.40
CA ASN A 864 16.80 -9.79 -5.61
C ASN A 864 16.87 -10.61 -6.92
N ILE A 865 17.36 -11.86 -6.91
CA ILE A 865 17.38 -12.76 -8.09
C ILE A 865 16.13 -13.67 -8.12
N THR A 866 15.31 -13.67 -7.05
CA THR A 866 14.20 -14.63 -6.86
C THR A 866 12.79 -14.02 -6.81
N THR A 867 12.61 -12.71 -6.95
CA THR A 867 11.27 -12.09 -6.95
C THR A 867 10.71 -11.92 -8.37
N THR A 868 10.23 -13.01 -8.95
CA THR A 868 9.02 -12.97 -9.80
C THR A 868 7.94 -13.72 -9.04
N LYS A 869 7.31 -13.05 -8.07
CA LYS A 869 6.04 -13.46 -7.50
C LYS A 869 5.00 -12.39 -7.85
N ARG A 870 4.30 -12.63 -8.96
CA ARG A 870 2.88 -12.34 -9.09
C ARG A 870 2.20 -13.65 -9.49
#